data_AF-A0A1B7XA99-F1
#
_entry.id   AF-A0A1B7XA99-F1
#
_cell.length_a   1.000
_cell.length_b   1.000
_cell.length_c   1.000
_cell.angle_alpha   90.00
_cell.angle_beta   90.00
_cell.angle_gamma   90.00
#
_symmetry.space_group_name_H-M   'P 1'
#
loop_
_entity.id
_entity.type
_entity.pdbx_description
1 polymer ?
#
loop_
_entity_poly.entity_id
_entity_poly.type
_entity_poly.pdbx_seq_one_letter_code
_entity_poly.pdbx_strand_id
1 'polypeptide(L)'
;MLLSFNLFLGTAFAAVDTGGPANTSDHQKNVIGYITNWDAWKEQKAGVPQQGGLTHMNVDFSKYNILNFAFFGVAKDGSMHSGDYRNKDIYKEGTVQEPAGLLNTDVYSSFDLHILYGEMEGVWWISESVAQQANALGFQTTAGSSTWSNPAWGVYNQPLPLPLPKQGGAKGLIAEAHARGVKLMASIGGWSMCRHFPEVAADPTKRARFMKSVKQLMDMGFDGIDIDWEYPGPFTGMNFTGSNADYANFLTLMREIRATIGNDKLLTAAFSVDVEKLKGFDWVELNKVMDMYNFMTYDFNGGWSDKAGLNSNVHKYQNQDIERFNWDTLRDYIIGAGIPLNKVNMGIPFYGRGVICEGEAGLNKATVKRDEFIQPDGNIITCADYTNWPKEVYDGTPNYFFTKEKALASGSGWTYHWDTEAQAPYLTKGSYFLSFEDPRSVEVKSQYIVDNGFGGTIVWTVYGDLELKGTATTYGSKLVKYSDVRSELVNKINEVFATGSSTAPPPLTATTAKSVSSTVGVSTSFSAAASGGKAPYAYAWTFGDGKTATGNPASHAYASEGTYPVVVTVTDSAGKRISASSTAYVTGNTVPEPTQFSVSLPASINATVGTPLELNATVEGGTAPYYYSWGIISVGTISGNPATHTFTAPGTYNVLLNVFDATNKIVSASTTIVVTEENTIPTPTPDPLSAVAGGPYSGKTGESITMTGRASGGEGSYTYAWSFGDGTSATGQTVSHKYSTSGSHTVRLTVTDSSGKSTSVQTTASITKDTTTATCGGLSPWTASATYVGGDRASHNGHTWEAKWWTRGNEPGTGGPWGPWKDLGVCSN
;
A
#
# COMPACT_ATOMS: atom_id res chain seq x y z
N MET A 1 18.02 -25.03 -48.33
CA MET A 1 16.63 -24.83 -47.88
C MET A 1 16.65 -23.63 -46.94
N LEU A 2 16.15 -22.47 -47.39
CA LEU A 2 16.25 -21.19 -46.67
C LEU A 2 15.46 -21.26 -45.35
N LEU A 3 16.11 -20.90 -44.23
CA LEU A 3 15.43 -20.60 -42.97
C LEU A 3 14.80 -19.21 -43.08
N SER A 4 13.49 -19.15 -43.23
CA SER A 4 12.71 -17.92 -43.07
C SER A 4 12.56 -17.63 -41.57
N PHE A 5 13.32 -16.66 -41.05
CA PHE A 5 13.02 -15.99 -39.77
C PHE A 5 11.74 -15.17 -39.96
N ASN A 6 10.59 -15.71 -39.54
CA ASN A 6 9.38 -14.90 -39.40
C ASN A 6 9.54 -14.05 -38.13
N LEU A 7 9.86 -12.76 -38.31
CA LEU A 7 9.62 -11.75 -37.29
C LEU A 7 8.11 -11.68 -37.06
N PHE A 8 7.64 -12.25 -35.95
CA PHE A 8 6.29 -11.99 -35.46
C PHE A 8 6.24 -10.55 -34.93
N LEU A 9 5.80 -9.62 -35.78
CA LEU A 9 5.28 -8.32 -35.35
C LEU A 9 3.98 -8.58 -34.59
N GLY A 10 4.08 -8.87 -33.29
CA GLY A 10 2.93 -8.85 -32.41
C GLY A 10 2.34 -7.45 -32.41
N THR A 11 1.05 -7.33 -32.69
CA THR A 11 0.32 -6.07 -32.54
C THR A 11 0.37 -5.68 -31.07
N ALA A 12 1.18 -4.67 -30.74
CA ALA A 12 1.16 -4.07 -29.41
C ALA A 12 -0.20 -3.37 -29.23
N PHE A 13 -1.05 -3.90 -28.35
CA PHE A 13 -2.28 -3.22 -27.97
C PHE A 13 -1.92 -1.93 -27.23
N ALA A 14 -2.37 -0.78 -27.72
CA ALA A 14 -2.12 0.50 -27.07
C ALA A 14 -2.59 0.45 -25.61
N ALA A 15 -1.80 1.00 -24.68
CA ALA A 15 -2.22 1.11 -23.29
C ALA A 15 -3.52 1.92 -23.18
N VAL A 16 -4.37 1.60 -22.20
CA VAL A 16 -5.48 2.49 -21.83
C VAL A 16 -4.86 3.66 -21.08
N ASP A 17 -5.26 4.88 -21.44
CA ASP A 17 -4.91 6.11 -20.75
C ASP A 17 -6.20 6.77 -20.29
N THR A 18 -6.39 6.79 -18.97
CA THR A 18 -7.59 7.37 -18.34
C THR A 18 -7.47 8.87 -18.09
N GLY A 19 -6.34 9.48 -18.45
CA GLY A 19 -6.00 10.88 -18.18
C GLY A 19 -5.35 11.08 -16.81
N GLY A 20 -5.43 12.30 -16.30
CA GLY A 20 -4.82 12.68 -15.02
C GLY A 20 -3.31 12.97 -15.13
N PRO A 21 -2.75 13.79 -14.23
CA PRO A 21 -1.36 14.25 -14.33
C PRO A 21 -0.33 13.30 -13.70
N ALA A 22 -0.77 12.24 -13.02
CA ALA A 22 0.09 11.37 -12.23
C ALA A 22 -0.33 9.90 -12.32
N ASN A 23 0.66 9.03 -12.11
CA ASN A 23 0.58 7.58 -12.09
C ASN A 23 1.26 7.04 -10.82
N THR A 24 1.15 5.74 -10.60
CA THR A 24 1.82 5.08 -9.47
C THR A 24 3.35 5.15 -9.53
N SER A 25 3.93 5.42 -10.70
CA SER A 25 5.37 5.70 -10.85
C SER A 25 5.82 7.01 -10.22
N ASP A 26 4.89 7.93 -9.95
CA ASP A 26 5.20 9.28 -9.47
C ASP A 26 5.17 9.38 -7.93
N HIS A 27 4.82 8.31 -7.24
CA HIS A 27 4.73 8.25 -5.78
C HIS A 27 5.08 6.85 -5.23
N GLN A 28 5.08 6.71 -3.91
CA GLN A 28 5.44 5.44 -3.22
C GLN A 28 4.26 4.83 -2.45
N LYS A 29 3.05 5.37 -2.60
CA LYS A 29 1.83 4.83 -1.98
C LYS A 29 1.28 3.66 -2.78
N ASN A 30 0.67 2.70 -2.09
CA ASN A 30 -0.10 1.65 -2.73
C ASN A 30 -1.40 2.21 -3.33
N VAL A 31 -1.75 1.75 -4.52
CA VAL A 31 -3.07 1.95 -5.13
C VAL A 31 -3.51 0.57 -5.60
N ILE A 32 -4.40 -0.03 -4.81
CA ILE A 32 -4.86 -1.40 -4.96
C ILE A 32 -6.30 -1.39 -5.48
N GLY A 33 -6.59 -2.13 -6.55
CA GLY A 33 -7.93 -2.17 -7.14
C GLY A 33 -8.54 -3.56 -7.19
N TYR A 34 -9.82 -3.70 -6.81
CA TYR A 34 -10.57 -4.94 -7.05
C TYR A 34 -11.09 -5.03 -8.49
N ILE A 35 -10.87 -6.19 -9.11
CA ILE A 35 -11.34 -6.59 -10.43
C ILE A 35 -12.30 -7.76 -10.25
N THR A 36 -13.57 -7.58 -10.62
CA THR A 36 -14.61 -8.59 -10.43
C THR A 36 -14.90 -9.35 -11.73
N ASN A 37 -15.28 -10.61 -11.65
CA ASN A 37 -15.66 -11.38 -12.85
C ASN A 37 -17.12 -11.14 -13.28
N TRP A 38 -18.01 -10.76 -12.36
CA TRP A 38 -19.44 -10.57 -12.66
C TRP A 38 -19.77 -9.24 -13.34
N ASP A 39 -18.99 -8.18 -13.11
CA ASP A 39 -19.24 -6.88 -13.75
C ASP A 39 -19.10 -6.95 -15.27
N ALA A 40 -18.33 -7.92 -15.79
CA ALA A 40 -18.21 -8.18 -17.22
C ALA A 40 -19.55 -8.57 -17.90
N TRP A 41 -20.54 -9.03 -17.12
CA TRP A 41 -21.89 -9.33 -17.61
C TRP A 41 -22.79 -8.09 -17.71
N LYS A 42 -22.38 -6.95 -17.14
CA LYS A 42 -23.19 -5.72 -17.17
C LYS A 42 -23.27 -5.13 -18.56
N GLU A 43 -24.47 -4.65 -18.90
CA GLU A 43 -24.83 -4.11 -20.21
C GLU A 43 -25.50 -2.73 -20.07
N GLN A 44 -26.21 -2.26 -21.11
CA GLN A 44 -26.78 -0.91 -21.17
C GLN A 44 -27.69 -0.56 -19.98
N LYS A 45 -28.41 -1.53 -19.42
CA LYS A 45 -29.24 -1.33 -18.22
C LYS A 45 -28.43 -0.91 -17.00
N ALA A 46 -27.15 -1.27 -16.96
CA ALA A 46 -26.17 -0.91 -15.95
C ALA A 46 -25.30 0.29 -16.33
N GLY A 47 -25.75 1.13 -17.28
CA GLY A 47 -24.94 2.26 -17.74
C GLY A 47 -23.66 1.87 -18.50
N VAL A 48 -23.47 0.58 -18.81
CA VAL A 48 -22.33 0.09 -19.57
C VAL A 48 -22.73 -0.03 -21.03
N PRO A 49 -22.01 0.55 -22.02
CA PRO A 49 -22.56 0.58 -23.37
C PRO A 49 -22.75 -0.80 -24.00
N GLN A 50 -21.91 -1.79 -23.66
CA GLN A 50 -22.16 -3.20 -23.99
C GLN A 50 -21.47 -4.18 -23.02
N GLN A 51 -21.98 -5.41 -22.97
CA GLN A 51 -21.38 -6.51 -22.22
C GLN A 51 -19.91 -6.72 -22.59
N GLY A 52 -19.07 -7.04 -21.61
CA GLY A 52 -17.62 -7.17 -21.80
C GLY A 52 -16.83 -5.86 -21.66
N GLY A 53 -17.52 -4.73 -21.50
CA GLY A 53 -16.90 -3.41 -21.29
C GLY A 53 -16.23 -3.26 -19.92
N LEU A 54 -16.79 -3.86 -18.87
CA LEU A 54 -16.18 -3.87 -17.53
C LEU A 54 -15.28 -5.09 -17.37
N THR A 55 -14.15 -5.06 -18.08
CA THR A 55 -13.08 -6.07 -18.02
C THR A 55 -11.73 -5.37 -17.92
N HIS A 56 -10.64 -6.14 -17.76
CA HIS A 56 -9.27 -5.59 -17.75
C HIS A 56 -8.90 -4.82 -19.03
N MET A 57 -9.63 -5.03 -20.13
CA MET A 57 -9.41 -4.35 -21.41
C MET A 57 -9.51 -2.82 -21.35
N ASN A 58 -10.24 -2.29 -20.36
CA ASN A 58 -10.47 -0.86 -20.16
C ASN A 58 -9.86 -0.35 -18.85
N VAL A 59 -8.95 -1.11 -18.23
CA VAL A 59 -8.24 -0.68 -17.03
C VAL A 59 -6.93 0.00 -17.43
N ASP A 60 -6.69 1.19 -16.90
CA ASP A 60 -5.40 1.85 -16.98
C ASP A 60 -4.49 1.34 -15.86
N PHE A 61 -3.66 0.36 -16.22
CA PHE A 61 -2.71 -0.28 -15.32
C PHE A 61 -1.66 0.67 -14.75
N SER A 62 -1.42 1.85 -15.34
CA SER A 62 -0.46 2.81 -14.77
C SER A 62 -0.94 3.42 -13.45
N LYS A 63 -2.26 3.34 -13.19
CA LYS A 63 -2.92 3.88 -11.99
C LYS A 63 -2.92 2.93 -10.80
N TYR A 64 -2.46 1.69 -10.96
CA TYR A 64 -2.49 0.65 -9.92
C TYR A 64 -1.14 -0.05 -9.82
N ASN A 65 -0.67 -0.29 -8.60
CA ASN A 65 0.50 -1.16 -8.38
C ASN A 65 0.06 -2.61 -8.05
N ILE A 66 -1.17 -2.80 -7.59
CA ILE A 66 -1.74 -4.10 -7.26
C ILE A 66 -3.19 -4.16 -7.74
N LEU A 67 -3.59 -5.29 -8.34
CA LEU A 67 -4.97 -5.62 -8.64
C LEU A 67 -5.36 -6.91 -7.91
N ASN A 68 -6.54 -6.93 -7.29
CA ASN A 68 -7.11 -8.10 -6.63
C ASN A 68 -8.21 -8.69 -7.52
N PHE A 69 -8.03 -9.91 -8.01
CA PHE A 69 -9.07 -10.63 -8.73
C PHE A 69 -10.10 -11.20 -7.74
N ALA A 70 -11.31 -10.65 -7.81
CA ALA A 70 -12.46 -10.97 -6.99
C ALA A 70 -13.46 -11.84 -7.78
N PHE A 71 -13.80 -13.05 -7.34
CA PHE A 71 -13.30 -13.74 -6.15
C PHE A 71 -13.22 -15.25 -6.40
N PHE A 72 -12.37 -15.91 -5.62
CA PHE A 72 -12.48 -17.33 -5.34
C PHE A 72 -13.27 -17.54 -4.05
N GLY A 73 -14.14 -18.54 -3.99
CA GLY A 73 -14.87 -18.92 -2.78
C GLY A 73 -14.28 -20.16 -2.12
N VAL A 74 -14.75 -20.48 -0.91
CA VAL A 74 -14.31 -21.64 -0.13
C VAL A 74 -15.48 -22.64 0.00
N ALA A 75 -15.22 -23.90 -0.36
CA ALA A 75 -16.18 -25.00 -0.22
C ALA A 75 -16.06 -25.70 1.14
N LYS A 76 -17.10 -26.46 1.52
CA LYS A 76 -17.22 -27.15 2.82
C LYS A 76 -16.07 -28.11 3.15
N ASP A 77 -15.35 -28.58 2.14
CA ASP A 77 -14.24 -29.52 2.29
C ASP A 77 -12.87 -28.84 2.40
N GLY A 78 -12.82 -27.50 2.28
CA GLY A 78 -11.58 -26.71 2.28
C GLY A 78 -11.00 -26.41 0.91
N SER A 79 -11.55 -26.96 -0.19
CA SER A 79 -11.15 -26.58 -1.55
C SER A 79 -11.70 -25.19 -1.93
N MET A 80 -11.01 -24.51 -2.84
CA MET A 80 -11.49 -23.26 -3.44
C MET A 80 -12.26 -23.51 -4.73
N HIS A 81 -13.15 -22.57 -5.09
CA HIS A 81 -13.89 -22.60 -6.35
C HIS A 81 -14.00 -21.19 -6.96
N SER A 82 -14.30 -21.11 -8.26
CA SER A 82 -14.65 -19.84 -8.92
C SER A 82 -15.95 -19.26 -8.35
N GLY A 83 -16.04 -17.93 -8.29
CA GLY A 83 -17.28 -17.21 -7.99
C GLY A 83 -18.47 -17.58 -8.90
N ASP A 84 -18.23 -18.07 -10.12
CA ASP A 84 -19.28 -18.56 -11.01
C ASP A 84 -20.04 -19.77 -10.45
N TYR A 85 -19.37 -20.57 -9.60
CA TYR A 85 -19.95 -21.74 -8.93
C TYR A 85 -20.51 -21.43 -7.54
N ARG A 86 -20.60 -20.15 -7.17
CA ARG A 86 -21.20 -19.73 -5.90
C ARG A 86 -22.62 -20.28 -5.81
N ASN A 87 -22.89 -20.99 -4.73
CA ASN A 87 -24.20 -21.57 -4.47
C ASN A 87 -25.20 -20.43 -4.24
N LYS A 88 -26.09 -20.23 -5.21
CA LYS A 88 -27.08 -19.15 -5.17
C LYS A 88 -28.19 -19.38 -4.13
N ASP A 89 -28.29 -20.59 -3.59
CA ASP A 89 -29.25 -20.99 -2.56
C ASP A 89 -28.63 -21.07 -1.15
N ILE A 90 -27.43 -20.53 -0.96
CA ILE A 90 -26.68 -20.62 0.30
C ILE A 90 -27.37 -19.96 1.50
N TYR A 91 -28.34 -19.08 1.27
CA TYR A 91 -29.22 -18.52 2.31
C TYR A 91 -30.16 -19.53 2.95
N LYS A 92 -30.46 -20.64 2.26
CA LYS A 92 -31.36 -21.66 2.81
C LYS A 92 -30.63 -22.40 3.94
N GLU A 93 -31.34 -22.60 5.04
CA GLU A 93 -30.84 -23.36 6.18
C GLU A 93 -30.35 -24.75 5.73
N GLY A 94 -29.19 -25.17 6.26
CA GLY A 94 -28.57 -26.46 5.91
C GLY A 94 -27.88 -26.54 4.54
N THR A 95 -28.09 -25.58 3.64
CA THR A 95 -27.41 -25.56 2.33
C THR A 95 -25.93 -25.22 2.49
N VAL A 96 -25.05 -25.84 1.72
CA VAL A 96 -23.60 -25.58 1.77
C VAL A 96 -23.06 -25.29 0.39
N GLN A 97 -21.93 -24.59 0.33
CA GLN A 97 -21.12 -24.56 -0.88
C GLN A 97 -20.40 -25.91 -1.03
N GLU A 98 -20.73 -26.64 -2.10
CA GLU A 98 -20.07 -27.87 -2.48
C GLU A 98 -18.75 -27.59 -3.23
N PRO A 99 -17.79 -28.53 -3.24
CA PRO A 99 -16.59 -28.43 -4.06
C PRO A 99 -16.93 -28.23 -5.53
N ALA A 100 -16.20 -27.35 -6.21
CA ALA A 100 -16.35 -27.06 -7.63
C ALA A 100 -14.98 -26.68 -8.23
N GLY A 101 -14.96 -26.40 -9.54
CA GLY A 101 -13.73 -26.01 -10.23
C GLY A 101 -13.19 -24.67 -9.73
N LEU A 102 -11.86 -24.56 -9.62
CA LEU A 102 -11.19 -23.29 -9.29
C LEU A 102 -11.45 -22.21 -10.36
N LEU A 103 -11.64 -22.65 -11.61
CA LEU A 103 -12.07 -21.84 -12.75
C LEU A 103 -13.26 -22.51 -13.43
N ASN A 104 -14.15 -21.71 -14.00
CA ASN A 104 -15.13 -22.23 -14.94
C ASN A 104 -14.53 -22.30 -16.35
N THR A 105 -14.32 -23.53 -16.85
CA THR A 105 -13.64 -23.78 -18.12
C THR A 105 -14.53 -23.63 -19.35
N ASP A 106 -15.83 -23.37 -19.17
CA ASP A 106 -16.74 -23.06 -20.27
C ASP A 106 -16.54 -21.62 -20.75
N VAL A 107 -15.84 -21.49 -21.88
CA VAL A 107 -15.52 -20.21 -22.52
C VAL A 107 -16.75 -19.43 -23.00
N TYR A 108 -17.94 -20.03 -23.04
CA TYR A 108 -19.18 -19.34 -23.41
C TYR A 108 -19.95 -18.86 -22.18
N SER A 109 -20.02 -19.67 -21.13
CA SER A 109 -20.81 -19.38 -19.94
C SER A 109 -20.03 -18.69 -18.80
N SER A 110 -18.73 -18.45 -18.96
CA SER A 110 -17.88 -17.77 -17.96
C SER A 110 -17.04 -16.64 -18.54
N PHE A 111 -16.68 -15.66 -17.71
CA PHE A 111 -15.64 -14.68 -18.02
C PHE A 111 -14.29 -15.01 -17.40
N ASP A 112 -14.19 -16.03 -16.54
CA ASP A 112 -12.97 -16.36 -15.79
C ASP A 112 -11.75 -16.47 -16.71
N LEU A 113 -11.83 -17.35 -17.71
CA LEU A 113 -10.74 -17.55 -18.66
C LEU A 113 -10.50 -16.32 -19.55
N HIS A 114 -11.57 -15.61 -19.92
CA HIS A 114 -11.42 -14.43 -20.78
C HIS A 114 -10.73 -13.26 -20.07
N ILE A 115 -11.05 -13.06 -18.79
CA ILE A 115 -10.39 -12.05 -17.97
C ILE A 115 -8.96 -12.48 -17.68
N LEU A 116 -8.73 -13.71 -17.18
CA LEU A 116 -7.41 -14.13 -16.72
C LEU A 116 -6.41 -14.34 -17.87
N TYR A 117 -6.86 -14.97 -18.97
CA TYR A 117 -6.00 -15.44 -20.06
C TYR A 117 -6.21 -14.72 -21.41
N GLY A 118 -7.27 -13.92 -21.56
CA GLY A 118 -7.48 -13.04 -22.72
C GLY A 118 -8.53 -13.57 -23.69
N GLU A 119 -8.41 -13.25 -24.97
CA GLU A 119 -9.36 -13.73 -25.97
C GLU A 119 -9.25 -15.25 -26.12
N MET A 120 -10.25 -16.00 -25.65
CA MET A 120 -10.26 -17.46 -25.70
C MET A 120 -11.02 -17.99 -26.92
N GLU A 121 -10.53 -19.08 -27.50
CA GLU A 121 -11.16 -19.88 -28.55
C GLU A 121 -11.44 -21.30 -28.07
N GLY A 122 -12.68 -21.75 -28.25
CA GLY A 122 -13.07 -23.14 -27.98
C GLY A 122 -12.77 -24.04 -29.17
N VAL A 123 -11.80 -24.95 -29.02
CA VAL A 123 -11.41 -25.89 -30.07
C VAL A 123 -12.19 -27.19 -29.95
N TRP A 124 -12.99 -27.52 -30.97
CA TRP A 124 -13.85 -28.71 -31.02
C TRP A 124 -13.25 -29.90 -31.78
N TRP A 125 -12.05 -29.74 -32.33
CA TRP A 125 -11.32 -30.81 -32.99
C TRP A 125 -9.82 -30.65 -32.77
N ILE A 126 -9.19 -31.63 -32.12
CA ILE A 126 -7.77 -31.59 -31.78
C ILE A 126 -6.97 -32.23 -32.91
N SER A 127 -6.46 -31.41 -33.84
CA SER A 127 -5.46 -31.83 -34.83
C SER A 127 -4.08 -32.02 -34.18
N GLU A 128 -3.12 -32.58 -34.93
CA GLU A 128 -1.72 -32.68 -34.51
C GLU A 128 -1.13 -31.32 -34.11
N SER A 129 -1.40 -30.27 -34.90
CA SER A 129 -0.92 -28.91 -34.62
C SER A 129 -1.57 -28.31 -33.37
N VAL A 130 -2.87 -28.55 -33.16
CA VAL A 130 -3.59 -28.10 -31.96
C VAL A 130 -3.05 -28.81 -30.73
N ALA A 131 -2.83 -30.13 -30.78
CA ALA A 131 -2.27 -30.88 -29.67
C ALA A 131 -0.87 -30.35 -29.30
N GLN A 132 -0.01 -30.09 -30.29
CA GLN A 132 1.31 -29.49 -30.07
C GLN A 132 1.22 -28.11 -29.43
N GLN A 133 0.34 -27.23 -29.94
CA GLN A 133 0.12 -25.89 -29.37
C GLN A 133 -0.41 -25.97 -27.94
N ALA A 134 -1.41 -26.82 -27.69
CA ALA A 134 -2.01 -26.99 -26.37
C ALA A 134 -0.98 -27.51 -25.36
N ASN A 135 -0.19 -28.51 -25.75
CA ASN A 135 0.85 -29.07 -24.90
C ASN A 135 1.96 -28.04 -24.60
N ALA A 136 2.29 -27.16 -25.55
CA ALA A 136 3.22 -26.05 -25.32
C ALA A 136 2.68 -25.01 -24.32
N LEU A 137 1.36 -24.93 -24.16
CA LEU A 137 0.67 -24.08 -23.19
C LEU A 137 0.35 -24.81 -21.86
N GLY A 138 0.90 -26.01 -21.65
CA GLY A 138 0.73 -26.79 -20.42
C GLY A 138 -0.55 -27.62 -20.35
N PHE A 139 -1.35 -27.67 -21.42
CA PHE A 139 -2.42 -28.65 -21.54
C PHE A 139 -1.86 -30.04 -21.78
N GLN A 140 -2.67 -31.07 -21.53
CA GLN A 140 -2.34 -32.45 -21.81
C GLN A 140 -3.44 -33.03 -22.71
N THR A 141 -3.10 -33.23 -23.97
CA THR A 141 -3.98 -33.85 -24.97
C THR A 141 -3.19 -34.41 -26.15
N THR A 142 -3.83 -35.23 -26.98
CA THR A 142 -3.26 -35.84 -28.19
C THR A 142 -4.19 -35.63 -29.38
N ALA A 143 -3.66 -35.70 -30.60
CA ALA A 143 -4.46 -35.60 -31.80
C ALA A 143 -5.62 -36.64 -31.81
N GLY A 144 -6.81 -36.18 -32.20
CA GLY A 144 -8.04 -36.99 -32.21
C GLY A 144 -8.67 -37.24 -30.84
N SER A 145 -8.09 -36.74 -29.74
CA SER A 145 -8.70 -36.85 -28.41
C SER A 145 -9.99 -36.04 -28.32
N SER A 146 -10.98 -36.56 -27.58
CA SER A 146 -12.20 -35.86 -27.17
C SER A 146 -12.09 -35.22 -25.79
N THR A 147 -10.93 -35.34 -25.13
CA THR A 147 -10.69 -34.80 -23.80
C THR A 147 -9.33 -34.11 -23.69
N TRP A 148 -9.21 -33.26 -22.67
CA TRP A 148 -7.99 -32.54 -22.34
C TRP A 148 -7.84 -32.39 -20.82
N SER A 149 -6.62 -32.15 -20.36
CA SER A 149 -6.34 -31.80 -18.96
C SER A 149 -5.45 -30.57 -18.89
N ASN A 150 -5.49 -29.84 -17.78
CA ASN A 150 -4.51 -28.81 -17.45
C ASN A 150 -4.16 -28.94 -15.95
N PRO A 151 -3.02 -29.56 -15.61
CA PRO A 151 -2.64 -29.79 -14.22
C PRO A 151 -2.49 -28.52 -13.40
N ALA A 152 -2.04 -27.42 -14.00
CA ALA A 152 -1.89 -26.13 -13.31
C ALA A 152 -3.25 -25.58 -12.87
N TRP A 153 -4.28 -25.75 -13.70
CA TRP A 153 -5.67 -25.39 -13.37
C TRP A 153 -6.37 -26.43 -12.49
N GLY A 154 -5.73 -27.58 -12.24
CA GLY A 154 -6.33 -28.67 -11.47
C GLY A 154 -7.48 -29.38 -12.16
N VAL A 155 -7.63 -29.25 -13.48
CA VAL A 155 -8.70 -29.88 -14.25
C VAL A 155 -8.16 -31.04 -15.08
N TYR A 156 -8.90 -32.16 -15.07
CA TYR A 156 -8.48 -33.40 -15.72
C TYR A 156 -9.63 -33.99 -16.53
N ASN A 157 -9.29 -34.60 -17.67
CA ASN A 157 -10.23 -35.29 -18.59
C ASN A 157 -11.48 -34.48 -18.93
N GLN A 158 -11.32 -33.16 -19.09
CA GLN A 158 -12.39 -32.26 -19.48
C GLN A 158 -12.83 -32.54 -20.92
N PRO A 159 -14.15 -32.49 -21.22
CA PRO A 159 -14.64 -32.64 -22.58
C PRO A 159 -14.27 -31.43 -23.44
N LEU A 160 -14.39 -31.59 -24.76
CA LEU A 160 -14.35 -30.46 -25.68
C LEU A 160 -15.51 -29.47 -25.40
N PRO A 161 -15.31 -28.17 -25.64
CA PRO A 161 -14.17 -27.57 -26.35
C PRO A 161 -12.90 -27.45 -25.47
N LEU A 162 -11.74 -27.57 -26.09
CA LEU A 162 -10.45 -27.22 -25.47
C LEU A 162 -10.29 -25.69 -25.50
N PRO A 163 -10.15 -25.00 -24.35
CA PRO A 163 -10.07 -23.54 -24.31
C PRO A 163 -8.63 -23.07 -24.53
N LEU A 164 -8.31 -22.62 -25.75
CA LEU A 164 -6.99 -22.07 -26.06
C LEU A 164 -7.04 -20.55 -26.18
N PRO A 165 -6.03 -19.81 -25.70
CA PRO A 165 -5.87 -18.40 -26.05
C PRO A 165 -5.73 -18.26 -27.57
N LYS A 166 -6.45 -17.30 -28.14
CA LYS A 166 -6.39 -16.99 -29.58
C LYS A 166 -5.03 -16.46 -29.95
N GLN A 167 -4.42 -17.03 -30.99
CA GLN A 167 -3.14 -16.54 -31.49
C GLN A 167 -3.28 -15.11 -32.03
N GLY A 168 -2.52 -14.17 -31.46
CA GLY A 168 -2.61 -12.75 -31.81
C GLY A 168 -3.85 -12.03 -31.25
N GLY A 169 -4.66 -12.71 -30.43
CA GLY A 169 -5.82 -12.13 -29.76
C GLY A 169 -5.45 -11.21 -28.59
N ALA A 170 -6.47 -10.62 -27.97
CA ALA A 170 -6.28 -9.80 -26.77
C ALA A 170 -5.64 -10.62 -25.63
N LYS A 171 -4.70 -10.01 -24.90
CA LYS A 171 -4.04 -10.62 -23.75
C LYS A 171 -4.94 -10.59 -22.51
N GLY A 172 -4.78 -11.56 -21.62
CA GLY A 172 -5.46 -11.60 -20.32
C GLY A 172 -4.84 -10.70 -19.27
N LEU A 173 -5.58 -10.53 -18.17
CA LEU A 173 -5.22 -9.75 -17.00
C LEU A 173 -3.87 -10.15 -16.41
N ILE A 174 -3.58 -11.45 -16.29
CA ILE A 174 -2.28 -11.94 -15.75
C ILE A 174 -1.13 -11.41 -16.61
N ALA A 175 -1.23 -11.64 -17.93
CA ALA A 175 -0.18 -11.24 -18.87
C ALA A 175 -0.02 -9.71 -18.97
N GLU A 176 -1.12 -8.95 -18.96
CA GLU A 176 -1.09 -7.49 -18.99
C GLU A 176 -0.54 -6.89 -17.69
N ALA A 177 -0.94 -7.41 -16.54
CA ALA A 177 -0.44 -6.95 -15.23
C ALA A 177 1.07 -7.12 -15.16
N HIS A 178 1.58 -8.33 -15.44
CA HIS A 178 3.02 -8.62 -15.40
C HIS A 178 3.82 -7.81 -16.42
N ALA A 179 3.30 -7.65 -17.64
CA ALA A 179 3.95 -6.84 -18.67
C ALA A 179 4.12 -5.37 -18.26
N ARG A 180 3.33 -4.90 -17.30
CA ARG A 180 3.30 -3.51 -16.81
C ARG A 180 3.86 -3.36 -15.40
N GLY A 181 4.37 -4.44 -14.81
CA GLY A 181 4.90 -4.45 -13.45
C GLY A 181 3.83 -4.34 -12.34
N VAL A 182 2.55 -4.55 -12.68
CA VAL A 182 1.44 -4.59 -11.72
C VAL A 182 1.33 -5.98 -11.12
N LYS A 183 1.16 -6.06 -9.80
CA LYS A 183 0.97 -7.33 -9.10
C LYS A 183 -0.48 -7.75 -9.16
N LEU A 184 -0.74 -9.03 -9.44
CA LEU A 184 -2.09 -9.59 -9.45
C LEU A 184 -2.28 -10.55 -8.28
N MET A 185 -3.22 -10.24 -7.40
CA MET A 185 -3.57 -11.02 -6.21
C MET A 185 -4.81 -11.87 -6.49
N ALA A 186 -4.85 -13.09 -5.96
CA ALA A 186 -6.08 -13.86 -5.88
C ALA A 186 -6.79 -13.50 -4.57
N SER A 187 -7.98 -12.90 -4.66
CA SER A 187 -8.79 -12.60 -3.47
C SER A 187 -9.78 -13.73 -3.19
N ILE A 188 -9.80 -14.22 -1.95
CA ILE A 188 -10.60 -15.36 -1.53
C ILE A 188 -11.61 -14.93 -0.48
N GLY A 189 -12.89 -15.22 -0.74
CA GLY A 189 -13.99 -14.88 0.14
C GLY A 189 -14.88 -13.78 -0.41
N GLY A 190 -14.86 -12.63 0.27
CA GLY A 190 -15.83 -11.57 0.15
C GLY A 190 -17.16 -11.94 0.82
N TRP A 191 -18.00 -10.93 1.06
CA TRP A 191 -19.26 -11.02 1.81
C TRP A 191 -20.03 -12.33 1.57
N SER A 192 -20.26 -12.67 0.30
CA SER A 192 -21.13 -13.79 -0.06
C SER A 192 -20.50 -15.19 -0.08
N MET A 193 -19.19 -15.33 0.11
CA MET A 193 -18.51 -16.64 0.00
C MET A 193 -17.68 -16.99 1.24
N CYS A 194 -17.97 -16.36 2.37
CA CYS A 194 -17.26 -16.57 3.63
C CYS A 194 -17.81 -17.69 4.51
N ARG A 195 -18.97 -18.26 4.18
CA ARG A 195 -19.70 -19.22 5.03
C ARG A 195 -18.82 -20.31 5.66
N HIS A 196 -17.87 -20.85 4.90
CA HIS A 196 -17.07 -21.99 5.31
C HIS A 196 -15.70 -21.64 5.88
N PHE A 197 -15.32 -20.36 5.94
CA PHE A 197 -14.04 -19.99 6.55
C PHE A 197 -13.87 -20.46 7.99
N PRO A 198 -14.85 -20.32 8.91
CA PRO A 198 -14.66 -20.75 10.30
C PRO A 198 -14.29 -22.23 10.41
N GLU A 199 -15.02 -23.10 9.72
CA GLU A 199 -14.76 -24.54 9.76
C GLU A 199 -13.50 -24.96 9.00
N VAL A 200 -13.17 -24.28 7.89
CA VAL A 200 -11.94 -24.54 7.13
C VAL A 200 -10.72 -24.10 7.91
N ALA A 201 -10.75 -22.94 8.54
CA ALA A 201 -9.64 -22.43 9.34
C ALA A 201 -9.42 -23.27 10.61
N ALA A 202 -10.46 -23.86 11.19
CA ALA A 202 -10.35 -24.72 12.37
C ALA A 202 -9.78 -26.12 12.08
N ASP A 203 -10.05 -26.69 10.90
CA ASP A 203 -9.73 -28.09 10.58
C ASP A 203 -8.41 -28.20 9.76
N PRO A 204 -7.35 -28.86 10.27
CA PRO A 204 -6.08 -29.00 9.57
C PRO A 204 -6.17 -29.76 8.25
N THR A 205 -7.12 -30.71 8.11
CA THR A 205 -7.34 -31.43 6.85
C THR A 205 -7.95 -30.51 5.80
N LYS A 206 -8.91 -29.66 6.19
CA LYS A 206 -9.49 -28.66 5.29
C LYS A 206 -8.47 -27.58 4.93
N ARG A 207 -7.68 -27.10 5.88
CA ARG A 207 -6.57 -26.18 5.59
C ARG A 207 -5.54 -26.77 4.63
N ALA A 208 -5.21 -28.06 4.75
CA ALA A 208 -4.32 -28.71 3.78
C ALA A 208 -4.89 -28.72 2.35
N ARG A 209 -6.22 -28.87 2.19
CA ARG A 209 -6.87 -28.71 0.87
C ARG A 209 -6.86 -27.27 0.40
N PHE A 210 -7.09 -26.32 1.30
CA PHE A 210 -6.98 -24.90 0.99
C PHE A 210 -5.58 -24.53 0.50
N MET A 211 -4.51 -25.04 1.15
CA MET A 211 -3.13 -24.80 0.72
C MET A 211 -2.83 -25.40 -0.66
N LYS A 212 -3.48 -26.50 -1.03
CA LYS A 212 -3.38 -27.04 -2.41
C LYS A 212 -3.95 -26.05 -3.42
N SER A 213 -5.11 -25.44 -3.13
CA SER A 213 -5.68 -24.41 -3.99
C SER A 213 -4.84 -23.12 -4.02
N VAL A 214 -4.26 -22.70 -2.90
CA VAL A 214 -3.29 -21.60 -2.84
C VAL A 214 -2.10 -21.86 -3.78
N LYS A 215 -1.53 -23.07 -3.74
CA LYS A 215 -0.43 -23.43 -4.64
C LYS A 215 -0.86 -23.39 -6.11
N GLN A 216 -2.07 -23.87 -6.44
CA GLN A 216 -2.61 -23.80 -7.80
C GLN A 216 -2.74 -22.36 -8.29
N LEU A 217 -3.18 -21.43 -7.44
CA LEU A 217 -3.23 -20.01 -7.78
C LEU A 217 -1.84 -19.44 -8.08
N MET A 218 -0.81 -19.83 -7.30
CA MET A 218 0.57 -19.42 -7.61
C MET A 218 1.04 -20.00 -8.95
N ASP A 219 0.76 -21.28 -9.21
CA ASP A 219 1.10 -21.97 -10.47
C ASP A 219 0.37 -21.34 -11.69
N MET A 220 -0.79 -20.71 -11.46
CA MET A 220 -1.54 -19.98 -12.48
C MET A 220 -0.93 -18.60 -12.81
N GLY A 221 -0.02 -18.08 -11.97
CA GLY A 221 0.66 -16.81 -12.19
C GLY A 221 0.21 -15.66 -11.28
N PHE A 222 -0.56 -15.92 -10.22
CA PHE A 222 -0.85 -14.89 -9.21
C PHE A 222 0.40 -14.54 -8.40
N ASP A 223 0.57 -13.26 -8.06
CA ASP A 223 1.67 -12.70 -7.27
C ASP A 223 1.45 -12.81 -5.76
N GLY A 224 0.27 -13.25 -5.32
CA GLY A 224 -0.04 -13.37 -3.91
C GLY A 224 -1.50 -13.70 -3.62
N ILE A 225 -1.80 -13.74 -2.33
CA ILE A 225 -3.10 -14.10 -1.77
C ILE A 225 -3.66 -12.94 -0.95
N ASP A 226 -4.93 -12.60 -1.18
CA ASP A 226 -5.71 -11.67 -0.38
C ASP A 226 -6.87 -12.43 0.29
N ILE A 227 -6.91 -12.46 1.62
CA ILE A 227 -8.00 -13.11 2.36
C ILE A 227 -9.07 -12.09 2.73
N ASP A 228 -10.27 -12.26 2.19
CA ASP A 228 -11.42 -11.42 2.50
C ASP A 228 -12.45 -12.24 3.27
N TRP A 229 -12.13 -12.56 4.54
CA TRP A 229 -13.03 -13.27 5.44
C TRP A 229 -13.88 -12.26 6.20
N GLU A 230 -15.19 -12.28 5.94
CA GLU A 230 -16.18 -11.38 6.52
C GLU A 230 -17.17 -12.11 7.45
N TYR A 231 -16.92 -12.29 8.76
CA TYR A 231 -15.74 -11.84 9.52
C TYR A 231 -15.28 -12.89 10.56
N PRO A 232 -13.96 -13.01 10.84
CA PRO A 232 -13.47 -13.72 12.02
C PRO A 232 -14.02 -13.13 13.32
N GLY A 233 -14.26 -14.00 14.30
CA GLY A 233 -14.75 -13.65 15.62
C GLY A 233 -16.21 -14.05 15.81
N PRO A 234 -16.82 -13.77 16.97
CA PRO A 234 -18.20 -14.13 17.30
C PRO A 234 -19.23 -13.22 16.58
N PHE A 235 -18.96 -12.88 15.32
CA PHE A 235 -19.76 -11.98 14.51
C PHE A 235 -20.47 -12.75 13.41
N THR A 236 -21.66 -12.26 13.05
CA THR A 236 -22.43 -12.79 11.92
C THR A 236 -21.86 -12.23 10.62
N GLY A 237 -21.57 -13.12 9.68
CA GLY A 237 -21.37 -12.81 8.27
C GLY A 237 -22.54 -13.33 7.44
N MET A 238 -22.44 -13.27 6.12
CA MET A 238 -23.52 -13.76 5.26
C MET A 238 -23.69 -15.28 5.40
N ASN A 239 -24.79 -15.70 6.03
CA ASN A 239 -25.17 -17.11 6.24
C ASN A 239 -24.22 -17.93 7.13
N PHE A 240 -23.52 -17.28 8.06
CA PHE A 240 -22.78 -17.94 9.14
C PHE A 240 -22.58 -17.02 10.34
N THR A 241 -22.28 -17.60 11.50
CA THR A 241 -21.80 -16.87 12.67
C THR A 241 -20.49 -17.51 13.12
N GLY A 242 -19.45 -16.69 13.25
CA GLY A 242 -18.14 -17.15 13.69
C GLY A 242 -18.04 -17.37 15.20
N SER A 243 -16.82 -17.57 15.68
CA SER A 243 -16.50 -17.80 17.09
C SER A 243 -15.24 -17.04 17.51
N ASN A 244 -15.00 -16.92 18.82
CA ASN A 244 -13.73 -16.34 19.32
C ASN A 244 -12.49 -17.13 18.87
N ALA A 245 -12.61 -18.43 18.56
CA ALA A 245 -11.49 -19.25 18.08
C ALA A 245 -11.01 -18.81 16.69
N ASP A 246 -11.86 -18.14 15.92
CA ASP A 246 -11.59 -17.72 14.55
C ASP A 246 -10.38 -16.79 14.44
N TYR A 247 -10.10 -15.99 15.48
CA TYR A 247 -8.90 -15.13 15.50
C TYR A 247 -7.58 -15.94 15.50
N ALA A 248 -7.51 -16.98 16.33
CA ALA A 248 -6.33 -17.86 16.39
C ALA A 248 -6.24 -18.74 15.12
N ASN A 249 -7.39 -19.19 14.62
CA ASN A 249 -7.48 -19.95 13.37
C ASN A 249 -7.08 -19.10 12.16
N PHE A 250 -7.43 -17.81 12.14
CA PHE A 250 -7.02 -16.85 11.11
C PHE A 250 -5.49 -16.70 11.10
N LEU A 251 -4.86 -16.48 12.26
CA LEU A 251 -3.40 -16.42 12.35
C LEU A 251 -2.73 -17.71 11.85
N THR A 252 -3.29 -18.87 12.23
CA THR A 252 -2.82 -20.18 11.76
C THR A 252 -2.90 -20.29 10.24
N LEU A 253 -4.04 -19.90 9.67
CA LEU A 253 -4.25 -19.88 8.23
C LEU A 253 -3.24 -18.95 7.53
N MET A 254 -3.02 -17.73 8.04
CA MET A 254 -2.03 -16.80 7.47
C MET A 254 -0.61 -17.38 7.48
N ARG A 255 -0.20 -18.04 8.58
CA ARG A 255 1.11 -18.69 8.69
C ARG A 255 1.28 -19.83 7.68
N GLU A 256 0.25 -20.66 7.51
CA GLU A 256 0.27 -21.77 6.54
C GLU A 256 0.27 -21.25 5.08
N ILE A 257 -0.47 -20.17 4.78
CA ILE A 257 -0.41 -19.51 3.47
C ILE A 257 1.00 -18.98 3.22
N ARG A 258 1.57 -18.22 4.17
CA ARG A 258 2.94 -17.69 4.04
C ARG A 258 3.97 -18.80 3.81
N ALA A 259 3.89 -19.89 4.56
CA ALA A 259 4.78 -21.04 4.36
C ALA A 259 4.62 -21.68 2.97
N THR A 260 3.42 -21.64 2.40
CA THR A 260 3.10 -22.20 1.09
C THR A 260 3.59 -21.32 -0.07
N ILE A 261 3.40 -20.00 0.03
CA ILE A 261 3.69 -19.07 -1.08
C ILE A 261 5.10 -18.47 -1.03
N GLY A 262 5.82 -18.60 0.09
CA GLY A 262 7.15 -18.02 0.26
C GLY A 262 7.11 -16.53 0.62
N ASN A 263 8.30 -15.92 0.80
CA ASN A 263 8.44 -14.49 1.15
C ASN A 263 8.50 -13.56 -0.08
N ASP A 264 8.60 -14.12 -1.29
CA ASP A 264 8.63 -13.38 -2.56
C ASP A 264 7.23 -13.06 -3.11
N LYS A 265 6.19 -13.67 -2.53
CA LYS A 265 4.79 -13.46 -2.87
C LYS A 265 4.10 -12.62 -1.80
N LEU A 266 3.06 -11.89 -2.21
CA LEU A 266 2.32 -11.01 -1.31
C LEU A 266 1.26 -11.79 -0.51
N LEU A 267 1.08 -11.43 0.76
CA LEU A 267 0.00 -11.89 1.62
C LEU A 267 -0.71 -10.70 2.27
N THR A 268 -1.97 -10.52 1.92
CA THR A 268 -2.83 -9.46 2.43
C THR A 268 -4.16 -10.02 2.93
N ALA A 269 -4.93 -9.20 3.64
CA ALA A 269 -6.31 -9.51 3.96
C ALA A 269 -7.13 -8.22 4.06
N ALA A 270 -8.43 -8.35 3.81
CA ALA A 270 -9.42 -7.31 4.01
C ALA A 270 -9.99 -7.39 5.44
N PHE A 271 -10.05 -6.24 6.12
CA PHE A 271 -10.49 -6.11 7.51
C PHE A 271 -11.65 -5.13 7.62
N SER A 272 -12.56 -5.39 8.55
CA SER A 272 -13.65 -4.47 8.85
C SER A 272 -13.13 -3.13 9.40
N VAL A 273 -13.85 -2.05 9.12
CA VAL A 273 -13.69 -0.77 9.83
C VAL A 273 -14.10 -0.87 11.31
N ASP A 274 -14.98 -1.82 11.64
CA ASP A 274 -15.53 -1.93 12.98
C ASP A 274 -14.46 -2.41 13.96
N VAL A 275 -13.93 -1.48 14.75
CA VAL A 275 -12.87 -1.75 15.74
C VAL A 275 -13.25 -2.82 16.76
N GLU A 276 -14.54 -3.08 17.00
CA GLU A 276 -14.96 -4.20 17.86
C GLU A 276 -14.60 -5.56 17.25
N LYS A 277 -14.67 -5.69 15.92
CA LYS A 277 -14.29 -6.92 15.20
C LYS A 277 -12.78 -7.13 15.17
N LEU A 278 -11.98 -6.09 15.47
CA LEU A 278 -10.52 -6.13 15.36
C LEU A 278 -9.82 -6.56 16.66
N LYS A 279 -10.51 -6.48 17.81
CA LYS A 279 -9.89 -6.64 19.15
C LYS A 279 -9.31 -8.01 19.43
N GLY A 280 -9.77 -9.07 18.76
CA GLY A 280 -9.32 -10.44 19.01
C GLY A 280 -8.09 -10.86 18.21
N PHE A 281 -7.66 -10.09 17.20
CA PHE A 281 -6.49 -10.46 16.40
C PHE A 281 -5.17 -10.27 17.15
N ASP A 282 -4.25 -11.21 16.96
CA ASP A 282 -2.85 -11.07 17.41
C ASP A 282 -2.06 -10.27 16.38
N TRP A 283 -2.15 -8.93 16.48
CA TRP A 283 -1.47 -8.01 15.56
C TRP A 283 0.05 -8.14 15.59
N VAL A 284 0.64 -8.52 16.73
CA VAL A 284 2.09 -8.71 16.86
C VAL A 284 2.57 -9.86 15.98
N GLU A 285 1.85 -10.98 15.98
CA GLU A 285 2.18 -12.13 15.15
C GLU A 285 1.78 -11.93 13.69
N LEU A 286 0.63 -11.31 13.41
CA LEU A 286 0.23 -10.98 12.04
C LEU A 286 1.25 -10.07 11.34
N ASN A 287 1.84 -9.10 12.05
CA ASN A 287 2.85 -8.18 11.52
C ASN A 287 4.11 -8.88 10.99
N LYS A 288 4.42 -10.09 11.50
CA LYS A 288 5.56 -10.91 11.05
C LYS A 288 5.27 -11.70 9.77
N VAL A 289 3.99 -11.92 9.46
CA VAL A 289 3.56 -12.87 8.43
C VAL A 289 2.96 -12.16 7.22
N MET A 290 2.20 -11.09 7.45
CA MET A 290 1.48 -10.35 6.43
C MET A 290 2.27 -9.16 5.89
N ASP A 291 2.10 -8.85 4.61
CA ASP A 291 2.76 -7.71 3.96
C ASP A 291 1.98 -6.42 4.18
N MET A 292 0.66 -6.47 4.02
CA MET A 292 -0.23 -5.32 4.07
C MET A 292 -1.60 -5.67 4.67
N TYR A 293 -2.28 -4.64 5.17
CA TYR A 293 -3.62 -4.71 5.75
C TYR A 293 -4.55 -3.79 4.97
N ASN A 294 -5.59 -4.35 4.36
CA ASN A 294 -6.56 -3.60 3.59
C ASN A 294 -7.80 -3.38 4.47
N PHE A 295 -8.12 -2.15 4.86
CA PHE A 295 -9.31 -1.89 5.65
C PHE A 295 -10.47 -1.46 4.78
N MET A 296 -11.60 -2.15 4.90
CA MET A 296 -12.86 -1.82 4.23
C MET A 296 -13.51 -0.63 4.92
N THR A 297 -12.93 0.56 4.74
CA THR A 297 -13.37 1.82 5.35
C THR A 297 -14.50 2.48 4.56
N TYR A 298 -15.47 1.64 4.19
CA TYR A 298 -16.72 1.93 3.51
C TYR A 298 -17.80 1.01 4.08
N ASP A 299 -19.02 1.09 3.57
CA ASP A 299 -20.18 0.33 4.05
C ASP A 299 -20.53 0.63 5.50
N PHE A 300 -20.39 1.89 5.90
CA PHE A 300 -20.79 2.32 7.24
C PHE A 300 -22.32 2.36 7.37
N ASN A 301 -23.00 2.79 6.30
CA ASN A 301 -24.45 2.93 6.25
C ASN A 301 -24.97 2.51 4.88
N GLY A 302 -26.14 1.89 4.82
CA GLY A 302 -26.73 1.39 3.58
C GLY A 302 -28.17 0.95 3.75
N GLY A 303 -28.64 0.02 2.90
CA GLY A 303 -30.00 -0.51 2.98
C GLY A 303 -30.35 -1.15 4.33
N TRP A 304 -29.35 -1.57 5.11
CA TRP A 304 -29.56 -2.10 6.47
C TRP A 304 -29.73 -1.03 7.54
N SER A 305 -29.44 0.25 7.27
CA SER A 305 -29.45 1.32 8.28
C SER A 305 -30.85 1.81 8.64
N ASP A 306 -31.09 2.14 9.91
CA ASP A 306 -32.35 2.73 10.39
C ASP A 306 -32.43 4.25 10.13
N LYS A 307 -31.29 4.87 9.86
CA LYS A 307 -31.16 6.26 9.43
C LYS A 307 -30.33 6.37 8.17
N ALA A 308 -30.65 7.35 7.32
CA ALA A 308 -29.82 7.72 6.20
C ALA A 308 -28.49 8.27 6.70
N GLY A 309 -27.39 7.61 6.31
CA GLY A 309 -26.05 7.93 6.77
C GLY A 309 -25.02 7.84 5.65
N LEU A 310 -23.81 8.30 5.94
CA LEU A 310 -22.72 8.35 4.98
C LEU A 310 -22.03 6.98 4.82
N ASN A 311 -21.62 6.62 3.60
CA ASN A 311 -21.02 5.34 3.26
C ASN A 311 -19.59 5.19 3.81
N SER A 312 -18.80 6.27 3.78
CA SER A 312 -17.36 6.20 4.08
C SER A 312 -16.76 7.51 4.64
N ASN A 313 -17.43 8.18 5.56
CA ASN A 313 -16.96 9.47 6.10
C ASN A 313 -15.60 9.39 6.85
N VAL A 314 -14.79 10.46 6.75
CA VAL A 314 -13.47 10.54 7.38
C VAL A 314 -13.59 10.76 8.88
N HIS A 315 -14.39 11.76 9.26
CA HIS A 315 -14.65 12.12 10.65
C HIS A 315 -16.08 11.72 11.04
N LYS A 316 -16.32 11.55 12.34
CA LYS A 316 -17.69 11.43 12.85
C LYS A 316 -18.49 12.70 12.57
N TYR A 317 -19.81 12.58 12.46
CA TYR A 317 -20.72 13.71 12.36
C TYR A 317 -21.82 13.67 13.42
N GLN A 318 -22.46 14.82 13.66
CA GLN A 318 -23.51 14.93 14.66
C GLN A 318 -24.64 13.90 14.42
N ASN A 319 -25.06 13.21 15.49
CA ASN A 319 -26.15 12.23 15.52
C ASN A 319 -25.96 10.99 14.62
N GLN A 320 -24.73 10.74 14.16
CA GLN A 320 -24.36 9.51 13.47
C GLN A 320 -24.80 8.27 14.28
N ASP A 321 -25.37 7.29 13.58
CA ASP A 321 -26.02 6.14 14.22
C ASP A 321 -25.03 5.24 14.98
N ILE A 322 -23.94 4.87 14.32
CA ILE A 322 -22.83 4.13 14.94
C ILE A 322 -21.61 5.06 15.02
N GLU A 323 -21.35 5.65 16.19
CA GLU A 323 -20.32 6.70 16.37
C GLU A 323 -18.91 6.29 15.91
N ARG A 324 -18.56 5.00 15.99
CA ARG A 324 -17.22 4.49 15.66
C ARG A 324 -16.97 4.26 14.15
N PHE A 325 -17.99 4.39 13.30
CA PHE A 325 -17.85 4.16 11.86
C PHE A 325 -17.33 5.42 11.15
N ASN A 326 -16.02 5.62 11.24
CA ASN A 326 -15.29 6.71 10.59
C ASN A 326 -13.79 6.37 10.55
N TRP A 327 -13.04 7.06 9.69
CA TRP A 327 -11.61 6.80 9.50
C TRP A 327 -10.75 7.21 10.70
N ASP A 328 -11.14 8.25 11.45
CA ASP A 328 -10.41 8.66 12.67
C ASP A 328 -10.38 7.56 13.73
N THR A 329 -11.54 6.95 13.99
CA THR A 329 -11.69 5.92 15.02
C THR A 329 -10.86 4.69 14.67
N LEU A 330 -10.88 4.29 13.40
CA LEU A 330 -10.02 3.20 12.93
C LEU A 330 -8.54 3.56 13.03
N ARG A 331 -8.12 4.76 12.58
CA ARG A 331 -6.73 5.22 12.70
C ARG A 331 -6.24 5.12 14.15
N ASP A 332 -7.02 5.61 15.09
CA ASP A 332 -6.65 5.64 16.51
C ASP A 332 -6.54 4.22 17.08
N TYR A 333 -7.43 3.30 16.65
CA TYR A 333 -7.30 1.88 16.96
C TYR A 333 -6.02 1.26 16.38
N ILE A 334 -5.72 1.49 15.11
CA ILE A 334 -4.54 0.94 14.41
C ILE A 334 -3.25 1.38 15.13
N ILE A 335 -3.16 2.65 15.52
CA ILE A 335 -2.03 3.18 16.29
C ILE A 335 -1.96 2.51 17.66
N GLY A 336 -3.09 2.42 18.38
CA GLY A 336 -3.15 1.79 19.69
C GLY A 336 -2.82 0.30 19.69
N ALA A 337 -3.15 -0.41 18.61
CA ALA A 337 -2.87 -1.84 18.41
C ALA A 337 -1.44 -2.12 17.93
N GLY A 338 -0.64 -1.10 17.63
CA GLY A 338 0.74 -1.26 17.15
C GLY A 338 0.84 -1.80 15.72
N ILE A 339 -0.18 -1.55 14.89
CA ILE A 339 -0.17 -1.94 13.48
C ILE A 339 0.65 -0.88 12.69
N PRO A 340 1.67 -1.27 11.92
CA PRO A 340 2.48 -0.32 11.17
C PRO A 340 1.66 0.42 10.11
N LEU A 341 1.53 1.74 10.23
CA LEU A 341 0.74 2.56 9.31
C LEU A 341 1.18 2.43 7.85
N ASN A 342 2.48 2.26 7.60
CA ASN A 342 3.02 2.04 6.25
C ASN A 342 2.62 0.69 5.62
N LYS A 343 2.08 -0.26 6.39
CA LYS A 343 1.48 -1.50 5.89
C LYS A 343 -0.03 -1.39 5.69
N VAL A 344 -0.66 -0.30 6.09
CA VAL A 344 -2.12 -0.14 6.09
C VAL A 344 -2.58 0.59 4.83
N ASN A 345 -3.55 0.01 4.14
CA ASN A 345 -4.24 0.63 3.01
C ASN A 345 -5.70 0.92 3.41
N MET A 346 -6.12 2.18 3.27
CA MET A 346 -7.49 2.61 3.58
C MET A 346 -8.40 2.38 2.37
N GLY A 347 -9.65 1.95 2.60
CA GLY A 347 -10.61 1.63 1.56
C GLY A 347 -11.41 2.85 1.07
N ILE A 348 -11.45 3.08 -0.25
CA ILE A 348 -12.29 4.10 -0.89
C ILE A 348 -13.34 3.41 -1.79
N PRO A 349 -14.65 3.69 -1.60
CA PRO A 349 -15.69 3.10 -2.42
C PRO A 349 -15.92 3.91 -3.71
N PHE A 350 -15.79 3.29 -4.87
CA PHE A 350 -16.15 3.89 -6.17
C PHE A 350 -17.64 3.68 -6.49
N TYR A 351 -18.48 3.66 -5.46
CA TYR A 351 -19.92 3.48 -5.51
C TYR A 351 -20.60 4.26 -4.38
N GLY A 352 -21.90 4.51 -4.54
CA GLY A 352 -22.74 5.07 -3.49
C GLY A 352 -23.67 4.05 -2.84
N ARG A 353 -24.40 4.46 -1.80
CA ARG A 353 -25.47 3.70 -1.15
C ARG A 353 -26.74 4.54 -1.08
N GLY A 354 -27.74 4.12 -1.85
CA GLY A 354 -29.03 4.77 -1.94
C GLY A 354 -30.02 4.20 -0.94
N VAL A 355 -30.76 5.07 -0.23
CA VAL A 355 -31.81 4.67 0.72
C VAL A 355 -33.05 5.55 0.60
N ILE A 356 -34.18 5.04 1.10
CA ILE A 356 -35.46 5.75 1.16
C ILE A 356 -35.69 6.23 2.59
N CYS A 357 -35.93 7.52 2.75
CA CYS A 357 -36.22 8.20 4.01
C CYS A 357 -37.73 8.34 4.26
N GLU A 358 -38.11 8.47 5.53
CA GLU A 358 -39.46 8.89 5.91
C GLU A 358 -39.68 10.37 5.59
N GLY A 359 -40.45 10.69 4.55
CA GLY A 359 -40.69 12.07 4.12
C GLY A 359 -39.50 12.65 3.36
N GLU A 360 -39.20 13.95 3.54
CA GLU A 360 -38.08 14.59 2.84
C GLU A 360 -36.73 14.02 3.32
N ALA A 361 -35.89 13.63 2.36
CA ALA A 361 -34.59 13.02 2.61
C ALA A 361 -33.57 14.02 3.16
N GLY A 362 -32.76 13.53 4.10
CA GLY A 362 -31.64 14.26 4.66
C GLY A 362 -30.76 13.34 5.50
N LEU A 363 -29.57 13.81 5.84
CA LEU A 363 -28.66 13.09 6.73
C LEU A 363 -29.33 12.88 8.10
N ASN A 364 -29.14 11.71 8.70
CA ASN A 364 -29.77 11.23 9.94
C ASN A 364 -31.29 11.03 9.91
N LYS A 365 -31.93 11.17 8.74
CA LYS A 365 -33.37 10.94 8.62
C LYS A 365 -33.70 9.45 8.76
N ALA A 366 -34.77 9.12 9.49
CA ALA A 366 -35.25 7.74 9.60
C ALA A 366 -35.54 7.14 8.21
N THR A 367 -35.22 5.86 8.03
CA THR A 367 -35.40 5.15 6.75
C THR A 367 -36.66 4.29 6.74
N VAL A 368 -37.17 4.02 5.54
CA VAL A 368 -38.35 3.17 5.33
C VAL A 368 -37.90 1.74 5.09
N LYS A 369 -38.15 0.85 6.06
CA LYS A 369 -37.85 -0.59 5.94
C LYS A 369 -38.91 -1.33 5.12
N ARG A 370 -38.47 -2.30 4.33
CA ARG A 370 -39.30 -3.23 3.56
C ARG A 370 -38.64 -4.60 3.43
N ASP A 371 -39.48 -5.63 3.31
CA ASP A 371 -39.05 -6.97 2.97
C ASP A 371 -38.66 -7.05 1.50
N GLU A 372 -37.47 -7.57 1.22
CA GLU A 372 -36.99 -7.84 -0.13
C GLU A 372 -36.28 -9.19 -0.17
N PHE A 373 -36.28 -9.82 -1.35
CA PHE A 373 -35.46 -11.00 -1.61
C PHE A 373 -34.30 -10.63 -2.54
N ILE A 374 -33.09 -11.01 -2.13
CA ILE A 374 -31.84 -10.82 -2.88
C ILE A 374 -31.09 -12.14 -2.89
N GLN A 375 -30.59 -12.55 -4.05
CA GLN A 375 -29.79 -13.75 -4.17
C GLN A 375 -28.31 -13.38 -4.24
N PRO A 376 -27.42 -13.95 -3.40
CA PRO A 376 -27.59 -15.15 -2.56
C PRO A 376 -27.97 -14.88 -1.08
N ASP A 377 -28.31 -13.66 -0.70
CA ASP A 377 -28.52 -13.22 0.69
C ASP A 377 -29.82 -13.74 1.33
N GLY A 378 -30.82 -14.08 0.52
CA GLY A 378 -32.14 -14.53 0.96
C GLY A 378 -33.13 -13.38 1.20
N ASN A 379 -34.04 -13.59 2.16
CA ASN A 379 -34.96 -12.55 2.60
C ASN A 379 -34.22 -11.56 3.50
N ILE A 380 -34.31 -10.27 3.18
CA ILE A 380 -33.70 -9.19 3.95
C ILE A 380 -34.72 -8.11 4.27
N ILE A 381 -34.44 -7.36 5.34
CA ILE A 381 -35.13 -6.11 5.65
C ILE A 381 -34.24 -4.97 5.19
N THR A 382 -34.69 -4.20 4.21
CA THR A 382 -33.88 -3.16 3.57
C THR A 382 -34.64 -1.85 3.42
N CYS A 383 -33.92 -0.74 3.40
CA CYS A 383 -34.39 0.58 2.97
C CYS A 383 -33.73 1.06 1.68
N ALA A 384 -33.03 0.16 0.97
CA ALA A 384 -32.29 0.51 -0.23
C ALA A 384 -33.20 1.13 -1.30
N ASP A 385 -32.69 2.16 -1.98
CA ASP A 385 -33.38 2.85 -3.07
C ASP A 385 -33.28 2.06 -4.39
N TYR A 386 -34.19 1.12 -4.57
CA TYR A 386 -34.34 0.39 -5.84
C TYR A 386 -35.14 1.12 -6.91
N THR A 387 -35.65 2.32 -6.61
CA THR A 387 -36.40 3.12 -7.59
C THR A 387 -35.45 3.88 -8.50
N ASN A 388 -34.43 4.52 -7.93
CA ASN A 388 -33.40 5.22 -8.72
C ASN A 388 -32.21 4.30 -9.05
N TRP A 389 -31.97 3.26 -8.24
CA TRP A 389 -30.82 2.35 -8.38
C TRP A 389 -31.28 0.89 -8.40
N PRO A 390 -31.73 0.38 -9.57
CA PRO A 390 -32.45 -0.89 -9.66
C PRO A 390 -31.74 -2.07 -9.02
N LYS A 391 -32.51 -2.93 -8.33
CA LYS A 391 -32.01 -4.08 -7.55
C LYS A 391 -31.14 -5.00 -8.39
N GLU A 392 -31.64 -5.46 -9.53
CA GLU A 392 -30.96 -6.34 -10.47
C GLU A 392 -29.73 -5.76 -11.18
N VAL A 393 -29.45 -4.46 -11.00
CA VAL A 393 -28.34 -3.77 -11.68
C VAL A 393 -27.27 -3.34 -10.67
N TYR A 394 -27.71 -2.65 -9.63
CA TYR A 394 -26.85 -2.02 -8.64
C TYR A 394 -27.13 -2.45 -7.22
N ASP A 395 -28.23 -3.14 -6.95
CA ASP A 395 -28.65 -3.44 -5.58
C ASP A 395 -28.60 -2.20 -4.66
N GLY A 396 -29.11 -1.06 -5.14
CA GLY A 396 -29.06 0.19 -4.37
C GLY A 396 -27.65 0.80 -4.26
N THR A 397 -26.65 0.25 -4.95
CA THR A 397 -25.24 0.65 -4.90
C THR A 397 -24.70 1.15 -6.25
N PRO A 398 -25.12 2.33 -6.72
CA PRO A 398 -24.68 2.82 -8.02
C PRO A 398 -23.18 3.12 -8.05
N ASN A 399 -22.51 2.71 -9.13
CA ASN A 399 -21.14 3.08 -9.42
C ASN A 399 -21.02 4.61 -9.63
N TYR A 400 -19.89 5.20 -9.27
CA TYR A 400 -19.67 6.66 -9.38
C TYR A 400 -19.92 7.18 -10.80
N PHE A 401 -19.41 6.51 -11.84
CA PHE A 401 -19.62 6.97 -13.22
C PHE A 401 -21.11 7.09 -13.57
N PHE A 402 -21.95 6.16 -13.07
CA PHE A 402 -23.39 6.18 -13.30
C PHE A 402 -24.09 7.23 -12.43
N THR A 403 -23.65 7.41 -11.19
CA THR A 403 -24.10 8.52 -10.34
C THR A 403 -23.82 9.87 -10.99
N LYS A 404 -22.64 10.03 -11.61
CA LYS A 404 -22.26 11.23 -12.36
C LYS A 404 -23.23 11.49 -13.52
N GLU A 405 -23.52 10.48 -14.33
CA GLU A 405 -24.44 10.61 -15.47
C GLU A 405 -25.91 10.83 -15.08
N LYS A 406 -26.38 10.20 -14.00
CA LYS A 406 -27.82 10.17 -13.66
C LYS A 406 -28.23 11.14 -12.57
N ALA A 407 -27.37 11.39 -11.59
CA ALA A 407 -27.71 12.19 -10.42
C ALA A 407 -26.96 13.53 -10.38
N LEU A 408 -25.71 13.58 -10.81
CA LEU A 408 -24.96 14.86 -10.87
C LEU A 408 -25.21 15.66 -12.16
N ALA A 409 -25.83 15.05 -13.17
CA ALA A 409 -26.18 15.76 -14.40
C ALA A 409 -27.19 16.90 -14.15
N SER A 410 -27.06 17.97 -14.92
CA SER A 410 -27.99 19.11 -14.86
C SER A 410 -29.43 18.68 -15.11
N GLY A 411 -30.35 19.14 -14.27
CA GLY A 411 -31.79 18.81 -14.38
C GLY A 411 -32.17 17.41 -13.88
N SER A 412 -31.28 16.67 -13.22
CA SER A 412 -31.57 15.33 -12.65
C SER A 412 -32.63 15.34 -11.53
N GLY A 413 -32.85 16.50 -10.92
CA GLY A 413 -33.70 16.69 -9.75
C GLY A 413 -33.05 16.27 -8.42
N TRP A 414 -31.79 15.84 -8.44
CA TRP A 414 -31.01 15.59 -7.23
C TRP A 414 -30.33 16.87 -6.76
N THR A 415 -30.29 17.06 -5.44
CA THR A 415 -29.60 18.18 -4.80
C THR A 415 -28.32 17.67 -4.17
N TYR A 416 -27.18 18.29 -4.51
CA TYR A 416 -25.88 17.98 -3.93
C TYR A 416 -25.70 18.67 -2.57
N HIS A 417 -25.17 17.91 -1.61
CA HIS A 417 -24.80 18.40 -0.29
C HIS A 417 -23.38 17.95 0.05
N TRP A 418 -22.70 18.77 0.84
CA TRP A 418 -21.40 18.45 1.41
C TRP A 418 -21.48 18.58 2.92
N ASP A 419 -21.23 17.49 3.65
CA ASP A 419 -21.10 17.55 5.09
C ASP A 419 -19.67 17.97 5.46
N THR A 420 -19.55 19.16 6.07
CA THR A 420 -18.25 19.74 6.44
C THR A 420 -17.61 19.07 7.64
N GLU A 421 -18.37 18.42 8.52
CA GLU A 421 -17.82 17.71 9.67
C GLU A 421 -17.25 16.37 9.20
N ALA A 422 -18.07 15.56 8.53
CA ALA A 422 -17.74 14.24 8.01
C ALA A 422 -16.74 14.25 6.84
N GLN A 423 -16.65 15.37 6.12
CA GLN A 423 -15.90 15.50 4.86
C GLN A 423 -16.36 14.50 3.79
N ALA A 424 -17.67 14.41 3.57
CA ALA A 424 -18.24 13.52 2.57
C ALA A 424 -19.50 14.11 1.90
N PRO A 425 -19.75 13.78 0.63
CA PRO A 425 -20.92 14.26 -0.09
C PRO A 425 -22.11 13.32 0.07
N TYR A 426 -23.30 13.87 -0.15
CA TYR A 426 -24.51 13.10 -0.35
C TYR A 426 -25.47 13.86 -1.28
N LEU A 427 -26.41 13.14 -1.88
CA LEU A 427 -27.47 13.71 -2.71
C LEU A 427 -28.84 13.45 -2.08
N THR A 428 -29.79 14.36 -2.30
CA THR A 428 -31.20 14.17 -1.93
C THR A 428 -32.14 14.45 -3.09
N LYS A 429 -33.26 13.72 -3.17
CA LYS A 429 -34.33 13.92 -4.15
C LYS A 429 -35.66 13.43 -3.57
N GLY A 430 -36.53 14.34 -3.15
CA GLY A 430 -37.77 13.95 -2.46
C GLY A 430 -37.45 13.11 -1.21
N SER A 431 -37.88 11.85 -1.17
CA SER A 431 -37.57 10.90 -0.10
C SER A 431 -36.32 10.06 -0.33
N TYR A 432 -35.58 10.27 -1.41
CA TYR A 432 -34.39 9.47 -1.75
C TYR A 432 -33.12 10.16 -1.28
N PHE A 433 -32.24 9.40 -0.64
CA PHE A 433 -30.92 9.82 -0.17
C PHE A 433 -29.85 8.94 -0.82
N LEU A 434 -28.75 9.52 -1.27
CA LEU A 434 -27.58 8.79 -1.78
C LEU A 434 -26.31 9.33 -1.13
N SER A 435 -25.62 8.52 -0.33
CA SER A 435 -24.21 8.79 0.01
C SER A 435 -23.32 8.19 -1.08
N PHE A 436 -22.25 8.86 -1.46
CA PHE A 436 -21.36 8.44 -2.54
C PHE A 436 -19.99 9.11 -2.40
N GLU A 437 -19.09 8.84 -3.33
CA GLU A 437 -17.78 9.50 -3.45
C GLU A 437 -17.71 10.32 -4.73
N ASP A 438 -16.97 11.42 -4.67
CA ASP A 438 -16.68 12.31 -5.79
C ASP A 438 -15.19 12.74 -5.75
N PRO A 439 -14.67 13.44 -6.76
CA PRO A 439 -13.26 13.85 -6.75
C PRO A 439 -12.89 14.68 -5.51
N ARG A 440 -13.83 15.45 -4.93
CA ARG A 440 -13.57 16.25 -3.74
C ARG A 440 -13.36 15.39 -2.50
N SER A 441 -14.22 14.41 -2.25
CA SER A 441 -14.07 13.48 -1.11
C SER A 441 -12.88 12.54 -1.27
N VAL A 442 -12.62 12.08 -2.49
CA VAL A 442 -11.42 11.30 -2.80
C VAL A 442 -10.14 12.10 -2.59
N GLU A 443 -10.13 13.40 -2.91
CA GLU A 443 -9.01 14.29 -2.60
C GLU A 443 -8.76 14.36 -1.09
N VAL A 444 -9.81 14.61 -0.29
CA VAL A 444 -9.70 14.68 1.18
C VAL A 444 -9.18 13.37 1.76
N LYS A 445 -9.69 12.22 1.31
CA LYS A 445 -9.28 10.89 1.78
C LYS A 445 -7.85 10.54 1.40
N SER A 446 -7.46 10.87 0.17
CA SER A 446 -6.09 10.66 -0.31
C SER A 446 -5.11 11.54 0.48
N GLN A 447 -5.49 12.79 0.77
CA GLN A 447 -4.67 13.67 1.60
C GLN A 447 -4.60 13.16 3.05
N TYR A 448 -5.69 12.64 3.60
CA TYR A 448 -5.70 12.00 4.92
C TYR A 448 -4.74 10.79 4.98
N ILE A 449 -4.65 9.98 3.92
CA ILE A 449 -3.70 8.87 3.78
C ILE A 449 -2.25 9.38 3.80
N VAL A 450 -1.97 10.47 3.07
CA VAL A 450 -0.65 11.11 3.04
C VAL A 450 -0.28 11.66 4.42
N ASP A 451 -1.17 12.44 5.02
CA ASP A 451 -0.98 13.13 6.29
C ASP A 451 -0.76 12.17 7.46
N ASN A 452 -1.47 11.04 7.47
CA ASN A 452 -1.35 10.06 8.56
C ASN A 452 -0.29 8.97 8.29
N GLY A 453 0.46 9.05 7.19
CA GLY A 453 1.55 8.11 6.91
C GLY A 453 1.08 6.68 6.59
N PHE A 454 -0.16 6.51 6.13
CA PHE A 454 -0.69 5.23 5.70
C PHE A 454 0.02 4.71 4.44
N GLY A 455 0.10 3.39 4.25
CA GLY A 455 0.75 2.74 3.12
C GLY A 455 0.12 3.07 1.76
N GLY A 456 -1.19 3.29 1.73
CA GLY A 456 -1.89 3.68 0.51
C GLY A 456 -3.39 3.50 0.61
N THR A 457 -4.01 3.15 -0.52
CA THR A 457 -5.45 2.93 -0.64
C THR A 457 -5.77 1.61 -1.33
N ILE A 458 -6.90 1.02 -0.96
CA ILE A 458 -7.58 -0.02 -1.73
C ILE A 458 -8.93 0.52 -2.23
N VAL A 459 -9.34 0.18 -3.45
CA VAL A 459 -10.60 0.68 -4.04
C VAL A 459 -11.56 -0.46 -4.38
N TRP A 460 -12.82 -0.29 -3.99
CA TRP A 460 -13.93 -1.18 -4.35
C TRP A 460 -14.91 -0.44 -5.26
N THR A 461 -15.07 -0.79 -6.54
CA THR A 461 -14.14 -1.58 -7.37
C THR A 461 -13.59 -0.69 -8.48
N VAL A 462 -12.56 -1.16 -9.18
CA VAL A 462 -11.94 -0.44 -10.32
C VAL A 462 -13.00 0.00 -11.34
N TYR A 463 -14.02 -0.83 -11.56
CA TYR A 463 -15.09 -0.58 -12.51
C TYR A 463 -16.07 0.52 -12.10
N GLY A 464 -16.09 0.91 -10.82
CA GLY A 464 -16.95 1.96 -10.30
C GLY A 464 -16.68 3.35 -10.88
N ASP A 465 -15.48 3.57 -11.40
CA ASP A 465 -14.98 4.84 -11.91
C ASP A 465 -14.80 4.84 -13.44
N LEU A 466 -15.10 3.73 -14.15
CA LEU A 466 -14.88 3.66 -15.60
C LEU A 466 -16.02 4.31 -16.39
N GLU A 467 -15.73 5.44 -17.04
CA GLU A 467 -16.58 6.05 -18.05
C GLU A 467 -16.12 5.60 -19.45
N LEU A 468 -16.96 4.81 -20.14
CA LEU A 468 -16.61 4.15 -21.41
C LEU A 468 -17.21 4.88 -22.62
N LYS A 469 -16.37 5.45 -23.48
CA LYS A 469 -16.75 6.26 -24.65
C LYS A 469 -15.96 5.93 -25.91
N GLY A 470 -16.31 6.59 -27.00
CA GLY A 470 -15.64 6.45 -28.29
C GLY A 470 -15.99 5.14 -29.01
N THR A 471 -15.05 4.62 -29.79
CA THR A 471 -15.25 3.42 -30.61
C THR A 471 -14.96 2.16 -29.79
N ALA A 472 -15.89 1.20 -29.84
CA ALA A 472 -15.71 -0.12 -29.27
C ALA A 472 -15.02 -1.07 -30.25
N THR A 473 -14.00 -1.80 -29.78
CA THR A 473 -13.36 -2.92 -30.48
C THR A 473 -13.65 -4.20 -29.71
N THR A 474 -14.30 -5.17 -30.36
CA THR A 474 -14.65 -6.46 -29.77
C THR A 474 -13.62 -7.52 -30.13
N TYR A 475 -13.16 -8.26 -29.13
CA TYR A 475 -12.27 -9.41 -29.23
C TYR A 475 -13.03 -10.68 -28.88
N GLY A 476 -13.12 -11.60 -29.82
CA GLY A 476 -13.98 -12.78 -29.72
C GLY A 476 -15.44 -12.41 -29.48
N SER A 477 -16.09 -13.14 -28.56
CA SER A 477 -17.49 -12.90 -28.18
C SER A 477 -17.65 -12.21 -26.82
N LYS A 478 -16.55 -11.91 -26.12
CA LYS A 478 -16.58 -11.55 -24.69
C LYS A 478 -15.89 -10.24 -24.37
N LEU A 479 -14.71 -9.98 -24.91
CA LEU A 479 -13.87 -8.86 -24.47
C LEU A 479 -14.12 -7.64 -25.34
N VAL A 480 -14.30 -6.47 -24.71
CA VAL A 480 -14.57 -5.22 -25.40
C VAL A 480 -13.60 -4.15 -24.89
N LYS A 481 -12.96 -3.44 -25.83
CA LYS A 481 -12.12 -2.29 -25.53
C LYS A 481 -12.70 -1.01 -26.12
N TYR A 482 -12.66 0.07 -25.37
CA TYR A 482 -13.08 1.41 -25.79
C TYR A 482 -11.87 2.30 -26.10
N SER A 483 -12.04 3.21 -27.06
CA SER A 483 -10.98 4.14 -27.47
C SER A 483 -10.85 5.38 -26.57
N ASP A 484 -11.86 5.68 -25.75
CA ASP A 484 -11.86 6.80 -24.81
C ASP A 484 -12.43 6.30 -23.48
N VAL A 485 -11.54 6.11 -22.49
CA VAL A 485 -11.89 5.66 -21.15
C VAL A 485 -11.47 6.75 -20.17
N ARG A 486 -12.31 7.07 -19.19
CA ARG A 486 -11.98 8.02 -18.10
C ARG A 486 -12.18 7.36 -16.74
N SER A 487 -11.34 7.77 -15.79
CA SER A 487 -11.37 7.31 -14.39
C SER A 487 -10.95 8.45 -13.46
N GLU A 488 -11.91 9.30 -13.09
CA GLU A 488 -11.63 10.56 -12.40
C GLU A 488 -11.18 10.35 -10.96
N LEU A 489 -11.77 9.38 -10.27
CA LEU A 489 -11.47 9.12 -8.87
C LEU A 489 -10.06 8.55 -8.70
N VAL A 490 -9.67 7.55 -9.49
CA VAL A 490 -8.31 6.99 -9.40
C VAL A 490 -7.24 7.99 -9.87
N ASN A 491 -7.58 8.85 -10.86
CA ASN A 491 -6.70 9.94 -11.26
C ASN A 491 -6.46 10.92 -10.12
N LYS A 492 -7.51 11.28 -9.38
CA LYS A 492 -7.38 12.16 -8.22
C LYS A 492 -6.56 11.53 -7.11
N ILE A 493 -6.70 10.23 -6.85
CA ILE A 493 -5.86 9.51 -5.88
C ILE A 493 -4.37 9.66 -6.23
N ASN A 494 -4.01 9.34 -7.47
CA ASN A 494 -2.60 9.39 -7.92
C ASN A 494 -2.06 10.83 -7.92
N GLU A 495 -2.86 11.81 -8.33
CA GLU A 495 -2.50 13.24 -8.28
C GLU A 495 -2.16 13.68 -6.85
N VAL A 496 -3.00 13.34 -5.88
CA VAL A 496 -2.78 13.70 -4.46
C VAL A 496 -1.59 12.95 -3.89
N PHE A 497 -1.39 11.68 -4.22
CA PHE A 497 -0.23 10.94 -3.74
C PHE A 497 1.10 11.43 -4.33
N ALA A 498 1.09 11.95 -5.56
CA ALA A 498 2.28 12.51 -6.21
C ALA A 498 2.63 13.93 -5.74
N THR A 499 1.62 14.76 -5.46
CA THR A 499 1.80 16.17 -5.09
C THR A 499 1.72 16.43 -3.58
N GLY A 500 1.05 15.54 -2.86
CA GLY A 500 0.79 15.64 -1.43
C GLY A 500 2.09 15.62 -0.63
N SER A 501 2.48 16.79 -0.14
CA SER A 501 3.40 16.89 0.98
C SER A 501 2.59 16.75 2.25
N SER A 502 3.05 15.91 3.19
CA SER A 502 2.41 15.78 4.50
C SER A 502 2.31 17.17 5.14
N THR A 503 1.09 17.64 5.36
CA THR A 503 0.82 18.88 6.12
C THR A 503 0.64 18.58 7.61
N ALA A 504 0.38 17.31 7.93
CA ALA A 504 0.29 16.84 9.30
C ALA A 504 1.69 16.70 9.92
N PRO A 505 1.86 17.10 11.19
CA PRO A 505 3.04 16.72 11.95
C PRO A 505 3.18 15.18 11.95
N PRO A 506 4.41 14.63 11.90
CA PRO A 506 4.63 13.18 11.97
C PRO A 506 3.86 12.56 13.14
N PRO A 507 3.37 11.30 13.10
CA PRO A 507 2.56 10.74 14.19
C PRO A 507 3.23 10.87 15.56
N LEU A 508 2.48 11.26 16.60
CA LEU A 508 2.99 11.31 17.96
C LEU A 508 3.44 9.92 18.41
N THR A 509 4.72 9.80 18.77
CA THR A 509 5.33 8.60 19.33
C THR A 509 5.89 8.91 20.71
N ALA A 510 5.90 7.90 21.58
CA ALA A 510 6.54 7.97 22.90
C ALA A 510 7.35 6.71 23.15
N THR A 511 8.53 6.87 23.76
CA THR A 511 9.39 5.76 24.19
C THR A 511 9.86 5.99 25.63
N THR A 512 10.09 4.91 26.37
CA THR A 512 10.64 4.93 27.73
C THR A 512 11.52 3.69 27.93
N ALA A 513 12.36 3.69 28.96
CA ALA A 513 13.20 2.53 29.29
C ALA A 513 12.34 1.30 29.59
N LYS A 514 12.74 0.11 29.15
CA LYS A 514 11.99 -1.13 29.36
C LYS A 514 11.82 -1.48 30.86
N SER A 515 12.84 -1.18 31.67
CA SER A 515 12.80 -1.40 33.12
C SER A 515 13.71 -0.45 33.88
N VAL A 516 13.38 -0.19 35.14
CA VAL A 516 14.16 0.65 36.07
C VAL A 516 14.27 -0.07 37.42
N SER A 517 15.45 -0.09 38.03
CA SER A 517 15.64 -0.63 39.39
C SER A 517 15.62 0.50 40.42
N SER A 518 15.00 0.26 41.57
CA SER A 518 14.81 1.23 42.66
C SER A 518 14.87 0.50 44.01
N THR A 519 15.02 1.25 45.11
CA THR A 519 14.90 0.73 46.46
C THR A 519 13.77 1.41 47.22
N VAL A 520 13.20 0.73 48.22
CA VAL A 520 12.10 1.24 49.03
C VAL A 520 12.47 2.59 49.64
N GLY A 521 11.64 3.59 49.40
CA GLY A 521 11.82 4.96 49.88
C GLY A 521 12.80 5.83 49.08
N VAL A 522 13.49 5.30 48.07
CA VAL A 522 14.39 6.09 47.21
C VAL A 522 13.61 6.73 46.06
N SER A 523 13.79 8.05 45.89
CA SER A 523 13.24 8.77 44.74
C SER A 523 14.00 8.38 43.48
N THR A 524 13.31 7.69 42.57
CA THR A 524 13.83 7.23 41.29
C THR A 524 13.28 8.07 40.15
N SER A 525 14.16 8.46 39.22
CA SER A 525 13.80 9.27 38.07
C SER A 525 13.40 8.41 36.87
N PHE A 526 12.33 8.81 36.20
CA PHE A 526 11.76 8.19 35.00
C PHE A 526 11.73 9.23 33.89
N SER A 527 12.23 8.87 32.71
CA SER A 527 12.26 9.74 31.54
C SER A 527 11.63 9.06 30.34
N ALA A 528 10.95 9.85 29.52
CA ALA A 528 10.41 9.44 28.24
C ALA A 528 10.96 10.33 27.12
N ALA A 529 10.96 9.82 25.89
CA ALA A 529 11.19 10.64 24.70
C ALA A 529 9.91 10.65 23.86
N ALA A 530 9.49 11.84 23.42
CA ALA A 530 8.38 12.03 22.51
C ALA A 530 8.85 12.67 21.21
N SER A 531 8.27 12.24 20.09
CA SER A 531 8.53 12.82 18.77
C SER A 531 7.28 12.75 17.90
N GLY A 532 7.19 13.58 16.85
CA GLY A 532 5.94 13.73 16.10
C GLY A 532 4.87 14.49 16.90
N GLY A 533 3.61 14.43 16.49
CA GLY A 533 2.53 15.26 16.99
C GLY A 533 2.82 16.76 16.87
N LYS A 534 1.98 17.56 17.50
CA LYS A 534 2.17 19.02 17.58
C LYS A 534 2.80 19.40 18.92
N ALA A 535 4.03 19.91 18.93
CA ALA A 535 4.62 20.46 20.15
C ALA A 535 3.81 21.67 20.69
N PRO A 536 3.88 22.01 21.99
CA PRO A 536 4.59 21.30 23.08
C PRO A 536 3.88 20.02 23.54
N TYR A 537 4.61 19.17 24.27
CA TYR A 537 4.09 17.91 24.84
C TYR A 537 3.84 18.03 26.34
N ALA A 538 2.77 17.41 26.80
CA ALA A 538 2.45 17.18 28.21
C ALA A 538 2.62 15.71 28.57
N TYR A 539 3.19 15.43 29.74
CA TYR A 539 3.49 14.07 30.22
C TYR A 539 2.73 13.81 31.51
N ALA A 540 2.03 12.67 31.58
CA ALA A 540 1.37 12.16 32.78
C ALA A 540 1.86 10.74 33.06
N TRP A 541 2.27 10.46 34.29
CA TRP A 541 2.84 9.19 34.72
C TRP A 541 1.93 8.50 35.72
N THR A 542 1.84 7.18 35.63
CA THR A 542 1.30 6.30 36.67
C THR A 542 2.36 5.28 37.05
N PHE A 543 2.54 5.03 38.34
CA PHE A 543 3.64 4.20 38.84
C PHE A 543 3.21 2.81 39.31
N GLY A 544 1.97 2.40 39.07
CA GLY A 544 1.51 1.04 39.40
C GLY A 544 1.21 0.79 40.89
N ASP A 545 1.51 1.73 41.78
CA ASP A 545 1.15 1.72 43.22
C ASP A 545 -0.01 2.67 43.57
N GLY A 546 -0.72 3.15 42.54
CA GLY A 546 -1.81 4.13 42.67
C GLY A 546 -1.35 5.59 42.73
N LYS A 547 -0.04 5.88 42.68
CA LYS A 547 0.49 7.25 42.59
C LYS A 547 0.69 7.69 41.15
N THR A 548 0.67 9.02 40.95
CA THR A 548 0.80 9.68 39.66
C THR A 548 1.75 10.87 39.74
N ALA A 549 2.33 11.27 38.59
CA ALA A 549 3.12 12.49 38.46
C ALA A 549 2.93 13.12 37.08
N THR A 550 3.39 14.37 36.92
CA THR A 550 3.42 15.07 35.63
C THR A 550 4.83 15.58 35.32
N GLY A 551 5.11 15.83 34.04
CA GLY A 551 6.41 16.33 33.57
C GLY A 551 7.36 15.26 33.07
N ASN A 552 8.50 15.68 32.52
CA ASN A 552 9.54 14.79 32.00
C ASN A 552 10.93 15.43 32.18
N PRO A 553 11.85 14.81 32.95
CA PRO A 553 11.66 13.57 33.70
C PRO A 553 10.67 13.74 34.88
N ALA A 554 10.09 12.63 35.34
CA ALA A 554 9.29 12.53 36.56
C ALA A 554 10.02 11.69 37.62
N SER A 555 9.75 11.89 38.90
CA SER A 555 10.39 11.10 39.98
C SER A 555 9.36 10.51 40.94
N HIS A 556 9.62 9.30 41.43
CA HIS A 556 8.74 8.59 42.36
C HIS A 556 9.53 7.70 43.32
N ALA A 557 9.01 7.51 44.54
CA ALA A 557 9.57 6.63 45.55
C ALA A 557 8.51 5.63 46.01
N TYR A 558 8.85 4.35 46.00
CA TYR A 558 7.93 3.27 46.33
C TYR A 558 8.01 2.93 47.82
N ALA A 559 6.85 2.76 48.46
CA ALA A 559 6.75 2.52 49.90
C ALA A 559 6.95 1.04 50.29
N SER A 560 6.88 0.13 49.33
CA SER A 560 6.98 -1.32 49.55
C SER A 560 7.86 -1.95 48.48
N GLU A 561 8.40 -3.11 48.78
CA GLU A 561 9.06 -3.95 47.78
C GLU A 561 8.05 -4.46 46.76
N GLY A 562 8.49 -4.63 45.53
CA GLY A 562 7.62 -5.18 44.50
C GLY A 562 8.03 -4.81 43.08
N THR A 563 7.25 -5.34 42.15
CA THR A 563 7.35 -5.04 40.72
C THR A 563 6.15 -4.19 40.33
N TYR A 564 6.40 -2.98 39.84
CA TYR A 564 5.37 -2.00 39.56
C TYR A 564 5.34 -1.63 38.07
N PRO A 565 4.17 -1.72 37.39
CA PRO A 565 4.04 -1.23 36.03
C PRO A 565 4.04 0.30 36.02
N VAL A 566 4.95 0.90 35.25
CA VAL A 566 5.04 2.35 35.07
C VAL A 566 4.55 2.69 33.68
N VAL A 567 3.57 3.59 33.56
CA VAL A 567 3.01 4.04 32.28
C VAL A 567 3.14 5.55 32.18
N VAL A 568 3.72 6.02 31.08
CA VAL A 568 3.68 7.44 30.69
C VAL A 568 2.67 7.62 29.58
N THR A 569 1.79 8.60 29.72
CA THR A 569 0.92 9.10 28.65
C THR A 569 1.44 10.46 28.20
N VAL A 570 1.81 10.57 26.93
CA VAL A 570 2.21 11.81 26.28
C VAL A 570 1.03 12.39 25.53
N THR A 571 0.70 13.65 25.77
CA THR A 571 -0.33 14.41 25.07
C THR A 571 0.34 15.54 24.28
N ASP A 572 0.07 15.65 22.98
CA ASP A 572 0.55 16.78 22.18
C ASP A 572 -0.39 18.01 22.29
N SER A 573 0.01 19.14 21.72
CA SER A 573 -0.77 20.39 21.79
C SER A 573 -2.04 20.37 20.94
N ALA A 574 -2.23 19.36 20.10
CA ALA A 574 -3.48 19.09 19.39
C ALA A 574 -4.41 18.16 20.19
N GLY A 575 -3.98 17.68 21.36
CA GLY A 575 -4.76 16.81 22.24
C GLY A 575 -4.60 15.31 21.94
N LYS A 576 -3.75 14.91 20.98
CA LYS A 576 -3.47 13.51 20.66
C LYS A 576 -2.68 12.87 21.79
N ARG A 577 -3.05 11.64 22.18
CA ARG A 577 -2.42 10.91 23.29
C ARG A 577 -1.81 9.59 22.83
N ILE A 578 -0.62 9.28 23.33
CA ILE A 578 0.00 7.95 23.21
C ILE A 578 0.63 7.56 24.54
N SER A 579 0.73 6.26 24.82
CA SER A 579 1.34 5.77 26.04
C SER A 579 2.53 4.84 25.77
N ALA A 580 3.52 4.87 26.65
CA ALA A 580 4.63 3.92 26.68
C ALA A 580 4.75 3.31 28.08
N SER A 581 5.19 2.06 28.17
CA SER A 581 5.27 1.33 29.43
C SER A 581 6.71 0.94 29.80
N SER A 582 6.96 0.88 31.11
CA SER A 582 8.18 0.43 31.76
C SER A 582 7.83 -0.43 32.97
N THR A 583 8.78 -1.16 33.53
CA THR A 583 8.63 -1.92 34.78
C THR A 583 9.64 -1.45 35.82
N ALA A 584 9.16 -1.01 36.99
CA ALA A 584 10.02 -0.68 38.13
C ALA A 584 10.18 -1.89 39.06
N TYR A 585 11.42 -2.28 39.36
CA TYR A 585 11.75 -3.32 40.34
C TYR A 585 12.25 -2.65 41.62
N VAL A 586 11.51 -2.77 42.71
CA VAL A 586 11.78 -2.09 43.99
C VAL A 586 12.19 -3.11 45.05
N THR A 587 13.38 -2.93 45.61
CA THR A 587 13.95 -3.81 46.65
C THR A 587 14.08 -3.09 48.00
N GLY A 588 14.06 -3.82 49.12
CA GLY A 588 14.02 -3.24 50.47
C GLY A 588 15.27 -2.46 50.87
N ASN A 589 15.09 -1.45 51.72
CA ASN A 589 16.19 -0.72 52.34
C ASN A 589 16.62 -1.46 53.62
N THR A 590 17.42 -2.51 53.46
CA THR A 590 18.16 -3.09 54.58
C THR A 590 19.64 -2.82 54.36
N VAL A 591 20.30 -2.25 55.37
CA VAL A 591 21.74 -2.41 55.56
C VAL A 591 21.87 -3.66 56.43
N PRO A 592 22.36 -4.79 55.92
CA PRO A 592 22.90 -5.85 56.76
C PRO A 592 24.40 -5.63 56.90
N GLU A 593 24.92 -5.84 58.13
CA GLU A 593 26.30 -6.28 58.27
C GLU A 593 26.54 -7.47 57.32
N PRO A 594 27.62 -7.47 56.51
CA PRO A 594 27.89 -8.59 55.65
C PRO A 594 28.57 -9.69 56.46
N THR A 595 27.79 -10.55 57.12
CA THR A 595 28.36 -11.74 57.77
C THR A 595 28.64 -12.88 56.79
N GLN A 596 28.32 -12.73 55.51
CA GLN A 596 28.69 -13.71 54.50
C GLN A 596 29.43 -13.05 53.33
N PHE A 597 30.76 -13.11 53.40
CA PHE A 597 31.58 -13.02 52.20
C PHE A 597 31.06 -14.07 51.22
N SER A 598 30.62 -13.64 50.04
CA SER A 598 30.07 -14.50 48.99
C SER A 598 30.36 -13.91 47.60
N VAL A 599 30.29 -14.76 46.59
CA VAL A 599 30.51 -14.38 45.18
C VAL A 599 29.41 -14.97 44.33
N SER A 600 28.89 -14.17 43.39
CA SER A 600 27.82 -14.56 42.47
C SER A 600 28.30 -14.55 41.02
N LEU A 601 27.88 -15.58 40.27
CA LEU A 601 28.10 -15.74 38.84
C LEU A 601 26.77 -16.09 38.14
N PRO A 602 26.58 -15.70 36.87
CA PRO A 602 25.48 -16.20 36.07
C PRO A 602 25.55 -17.73 35.94
N ALA A 603 24.40 -18.40 35.81
CA ALA A 603 24.34 -19.86 35.73
C ALA A 603 25.08 -20.42 34.49
N SER A 604 25.09 -19.65 33.40
CA SER A 604 25.85 -19.95 32.18
C SER A 604 26.25 -18.67 31.46
N ILE A 605 27.39 -18.67 30.78
CA ILE A 605 27.92 -17.57 29.96
C ILE A 605 28.08 -18.09 28.52
N ASN A 606 27.58 -17.36 27.54
CA ASN A 606 27.74 -17.73 26.13
C ASN A 606 28.96 -17.00 25.53
N ALA A 607 29.73 -17.71 24.72
CA ALA A 607 30.89 -17.18 24.03
C ALA A 607 31.00 -17.75 22.61
N THR A 608 31.78 -17.09 21.76
CA THR A 608 32.03 -17.53 20.38
C THR A 608 33.50 -17.87 20.21
N VAL A 609 33.81 -18.92 19.44
CA VAL A 609 35.19 -19.27 19.11
C VAL A 609 35.88 -18.06 18.46
N GLY A 610 37.07 -17.70 18.95
CA GLY A 610 37.88 -16.63 18.39
C GLY A 610 37.56 -15.21 18.88
N THR A 611 36.48 -14.99 19.64
CA THR A 611 36.17 -13.68 20.23
C THR A 611 36.68 -13.57 21.69
N PRO A 612 37.27 -12.43 22.10
CA PRO A 612 37.60 -12.22 23.51
C PRO A 612 36.34 -12.16 24.38
N LEU A 613 36.21 -13.10 25.32
CA LEU A 613 35.18 -13.10 26.35
C LEU A 613 35.69 -12.37 27.59
N GLU A 614 34.90 -11.41 28.10
CA GLU A 614 35.15 -10.76 29.39
C GLU A 614 34.33 -11.44 30.50
N LEU A 615 35.04 -11.95 31.51
CA LEU A 615 34.49 -12.60 32.69
C LEU A 615 34.45 -11.61 33.85
N ASN A 616 33.25 -11.42 34.38
CA ASN A 616 32.97 -10.52 35.49
C ASN A 616 32.26 -11.28 36.61
N ALA A 617 32.64 -10.98 37.84
CA ALA A 617 32.02 -11.50 39.05
C ALA A 617 31.59 -10.37 39.98
N THR A 618 30.47 -10.57 40.67
CA THR A 618 30.02 -9.67 41.72
C THR A 618 30.32 -10.30 43.07
N VAL A 619 30.97 -9.54 43.95
CA VAL A 619 31.36 -9.96 45.30
C VAL A 619 30.56 -9.16 46.32
N GLU A 620 30.05 -9.84 47.35
CA GLU A 620 29.33 -9.22 48.45
C GLU A 620 29.95 -9.64 49.78
N GLY A 621 30.16 -8.68 50.69
CA GLY A 621 30.90 -8.88 51.94
C GLY A 621 32.41 -9.10 51.78
N GLY A 622 33.10 -9.46 52.87
CA GLY A 622 34.56 -9.61 52.89
C GLY A 622 35.32 -8.29 53.06
N THR A 623 36.66 -8.37 53.11
CA THR A 623 37.55 -7.20 53.27
C THR A 623 38.30 -6.90 51.99
N ALA A 624 38.05 -5.74 51.36
CA ALA A 624 38.81 -5.30 50.18
C ALA A 624 40.30 -5.01 50.52
N PRO A 625 41.25 -5.15 49.58
CA PRO A 625 41.09 -5.54 48.18
C PRO A 625 40.79 -7.04 47.98
N TYR A 626 40.13 -7.36 46.87
CA TYR A 626 39.83 -8.75 46.48
C TYR A 626 40.79 -9.25 45.40
N TYR A 627 41.16 -10.52 45.47
CA TYR A 627 41.97 -11.22 44.47
C TYR A 627 41.15 -12.35 43.83
N TYR A 628 41.09 -12.36 42.50
CA TYR A 628 40.23 -13.27 41.73
C TYR A 628 41.07 -14.31 41.00
N SER A 629 40.68 -15.57 41.11
CA SER A 629 41.31 -16.71 40.44
C SER A 629 40.25 -17.56 39.75
N TRP A 630 40.12 -17.42 38.43
CA TRP A 630 39.21 -18.19 37.59
C TRP A 630 39.90 -19.46 37.09
N GLY A 631 39.51 -20.61 37.63
CA GLY A 631 39.93 -21.93 37.13
C GLY A 631 38.96 -22.43 36.08
N ILE A 632 39.40 -22.46 34.81
CA ILE A 632 38.63 -22.98 33.69
C ILE A 632 39.17 -24.37 33.36
N ILE A 633 38.36 -25.42 33.54
CA ILE A 633 38.78 -26.80 33.27
C ILE A 633 39.20 -26.90 31.79
N SER A 634 40.36 -27.52 31.52
CA SER A 634 41.03 -27.65 30.20
C SER A 634 41.74 -26.40 29.64
N VAL A 635 41.58 -25.22 30.26
CA VAL A 635 42.27 -23.98 29.83
C VAL A 635 43.36 -23.56 30.83
N GLY A 636 43.09 -23.68 32.14
CA GLY A 636 44.02 -23.25 33.20
C GLY A 636 43.42 -22.17 34.11
N THR A 637 44.28 -21.46 34.85
CA THR A 637 43.86 -20.40 35.78
C THR A 637 44.16 -19.01 35.21
N ILE A 638 43.20 -18.10 35.25
CA ILE A 638 43.36 -16.68 34.91
C ILE A 638 42.91 -15.78 36.07
N SER A 639 43.49 -14.59 36.18
CA SER A 639 43.25 -13.67 37.30
C SER A 639 42.70 -12.32 36.85
N GLY A 640 41.89 -11.67 37.69
CA GLY A 640 41.33 -10.33 37.43
C GLY A 640 39.80 -10.30 37.49
N ASN A 641 39.25 -9.09 37.59
CA ASN A 641 37.81 -8.83 37.48
C ASN A 641 37.63 -7.38 36.96
N PRO A 642 37.38 -7.16 35.66
CA PRO A 642 37.22 -8.18 34.61
C PRO A 642 38.48 -9.02 34.34
N ALA A 643 38.29 -10.27 33.90
CA ALA A 643 39.32 -11.11 33.28
C ALA A 643 38.92 -11.44 31.84
N THR A 644 39.86 -11.51 30.89
CA THR A 644 39.55 -11.79 29.48
C THR A 644 40.18 -13.10 29.00
N HIS A 645 39.45 -13.87 28.19
CA HIS A 645 39.96 -15.08 27.55
C HIS A 645 39.31 -15.32 26.17
N THR A 646 40.08 -15.84 25.21
CA THR A 646 39.60 -16.21 23.87
C THR A 646 39.66 -17.72 23.71
N PHE A 647 38.50 -18.36 23.52
CA PHE A 647 38.41 -19.81 23.31
C PHE A 647 38.67 -20.16 21.84
N THR A 648 39.49 -21.18 21.59
CA THR A 648 39.88 -21.61 20.24
C THR A 648 39.12 -22.85 19.74
N ALA A 649 38.28 -23.46 20.58
CA ALA A 649 37.46 -24.61 20.22
C ALA A 649 36.05 -24.49 20.83
N PRO A 650 35.00 -24.92 20.10
CA PRO A 650 33.66 -24.96 20.65
C PRO A 650 33.55 -26.02 21.76
N GLY A 651 32.63 -25.81 22.70
CA GLY A 651 32.42 -26.74 23.80
C GLY A 651 31.80 -26.08 25.02
N THR A 652 31.47 -26.88 26.02
CA THR A 652 31.03 -26.40 27.34
C THR A 652 32.18 -26.51 28.32
N TYR A 653 32.62 -25.39 28.87
CA TYR A 653 33.74 -25.29 29.81
C TYR A 653 33.20 -25.00 31.21
N ASN A 654 33.52 -25.87 32.17
CA ASN A 654 33.18 -25.63 33.57
C ASN A 654 34.21 -24.67 34.19
N VAL A 655 33.71 -23.67 34.91
CA VAL A 655 34.51 -22.62 35.53
C VAL A 655 34.29 -22.65 37.03
N LEU A 656 35.37 -22.61 37.79
CA LEU A 656 35.40 -22.39 39.23
C LEU A 656 36.13 -21.08 39.52
N LEU A 657 35.42 -20.08 40.02
CA LEU A 657 36.02 -18.85 40.52
C LEU A 657 36.30 -18.99 42.01
N ASN A 658 37.53 -18.71 42.42
CA ASN A 658 37.88 -18.44 43.81
C ASN A 658 38.17 -16.95 43.99
N VAL A 659 37.53 -16.32 44.99
CA VAL A 659 37.81 -14.94 45.39
C VAL A 659 38.38 -14.93 46.79
N PHE A 660 39.53 -14.29 46.94
CA PHE A 660 40.20 -14.06 48.21
C PHE A 660 39.96 -12.62 48.64
N ASP A 661 39.66 -12.41 49.92
CA ASP A 661 39.69 -11.08 50.52
C ASP A 661 41.07 -10.77 51.12
N ALA A 662 41.27 -9.53 51.57
CA ALA A 662 42.53 -9.06 52.15
C ALA A 662 42.95 -9.80 53.44
N THR A 663 42.05 -10.59 54.04
CA THR A 663 42.32 -11.43 55.22
C THR A 663 42.61 -12.88 54.86
N ASN A 664 42.71 -13.19 53.56
CA ASN A 664 42.84 -14.54 52.99
C ASN A 664 41.62 -15.44 53.21
N LYS A 665 40.43 -14.87 53.48
CA LYS A 665 39.19 -15.64 53.43
C LYS A 665 38.87 -15.95 51.98
N ILE A 666 38.33 -17.14 51.70
CA ILE A 666 38.05 -17.62 50.33
C ILE A 666 36.57 -17.91 50.18
N VAL A 667 35.99 -17.46 49.06
CA VAL A 667 34.67 -17.89 48.58
C VAL A 667 34.78 -18.39 47.15
N SER A 668 33.95 -19.37 46.82
CA SER A 668 33.97 -20.02 45.51
C SER A 668 32.59 -20.02 44.87
N ALA A 669 32.54 -19.81 43.56
CA ALA A 669 31.34 -20.02 42.75
C ALA A 669 31.70 -20.74 41.44
N SER A 670 30.72 -21.45 40.88
CA SER A 670 30.88 -22.16 39.61
C SER A 670 29.87 -21.70 38.57
N THR A 671 30.28 -21.70 37.30
CA THR A 671 29.43 -21.44 36.13
C THR A 671 29.88 -22.33 34.96
N THR A 672 29.10 -22.37 33.89
CA THR A 672 29.51 -22.96 32.62
C THR A 672 29.66 -21.90 31.54
N ILE A 673 30.72 -21.99 30.73
CA ILE A 673 30.86 -21.20 29.51
C ILE A 673 30.50 -22.11 28.34
N VAL A 674 29.47 -21.74 27.59
CA VAL A 674 29.08 -22.43 26.36
C VAL A 674 29.71 -21.67 25.18
N VAL A 675 30.77 -22.22 24.62
CA VAL A 675 31.44 -21.69 23.44
C VAL A 675 30.86 -22.36 22.20
N THR A 676 30.23 -21.59 21.34
CA THR A 676 29.73 -22.07 20.04
C THR A 676 30.64 -21.62 18.91
N GLU A 677 30.74 -22.42 17.85
CA GLU A 677 31.33 -21.92 16.60
C GLU A 677 30.44 -20.80 16.05
N GLU A 678 31.07 -19.84 15.38
CA GLU A 678 30.33 -18.84 14.63
C GLU A 678 29.55 -19.55 13.53
N ASN A 679 28.23 -19.60 13.68
CA ASN A 679 27.34 -20.04 12.64
C ASN A 679 27.31 -18.89 11.61
N THR A 680 28.10 -19.00 10.54
CA THR A 680 28.12 -18.00 9.47
C THR A 680 26.79 -18.04 8.72
N ILE A 681 25.78 -17.35 9.26
CA ILE A 681 24.64 -16.91 8.47
C ILE A 681 25.19 -15.84 7.52
N PRO A 682 25.08 -16.00 6.19
CA PRO A 682 25.46 -14.94 5.28
C PRO A 682 24.59 -13.72 5.59
N THR A 683 25.22 -12.64 6.03
CA THR A 683 24.61 -11.31 6.06
C THR A 683 24.06 -11.00 4.67
N PRO A 684 22.85 -10.41 4.55
CA PRO A 684 22.37 -9.94 3.26
C PRO A 684 23.41 -8.98 2.69
N THR A 685 23.93 -9.30 1.52
CA THR A 685 24.71 -8.34 0.73
C THR A 685 23.90 -7.05 0.62
N PRO A 686 24.44 -5.88 0.98
CA PRO A 686 23.78 -4.60 0.73
C PRO A 686 23.39 -4.54 -0.75
N ASP A 687 22.17 -4.10 -1.05
CA ASP A 687 21.72 -3.91 -2.42
C ASP A 687 22.77 -3.12 -3.21
N PRO A 688 23.03 -3.43 -4.49
CA PRO A 688 24.03 -2.73 -5.27
C PRO A 688 23.71 -1.23 -5.32
N LEU A 689 24.72 -0.38 -5.09
CA LEU A 689 24.59 1.07 -5.16
C LEU A 689 23.96 1.49 -6.50
N SER A 690 22.84 2.19 -6.40
CA SER A 690 22.04 2.70 -7.52
C SER A 690 21.90 4.22 -7.42
N ALA A 691 21.88 4.89 -8.57
CA ALA A 691 21.68 6.32 -8.69
C ALA A 691 20.55 6.63 -9.66
N VAL A 692 19.77 7.67 -9.36
CA VAL A 692 18.71 8.20 -10.22
C VAL A 692 18.94 9.69 -10.41
N ALA A 693 19.20 10.13 -11.65
CA ALA A 693 19.48 11.54 -11.98
C ALA A 693 18.21 12.42 -12.08
N GLY A 694 17.01 11.83 -12.00
CA GLY A 694 15.77 12.55 -12.33
C GLY A 694 15.67 12.94 -13.81
N GLY A 695 14.65 13.72 -14.16
CA GLY A 695 14.37 14.14 -15.53
C GLY A 695 13.50 13.14 -16.33
N PRO A 696 13.37 13.30 -17.66
CA PRO A 696 14.06 14.30 -18.48
C PRO A 696 13.69 15.74 -18.09
N TYR A 697 14.65 16.64 -18.21
CA TYR A 697 14.49 18.06 -17.90
C TYR A 697 14.20 18.87 -19.16
N SER A 698 13.47 19.96 -19.01
CA SER A 698 13.22 20.93 -20.09
C SER A 698 13.24 22.35 -19.54
N GLY A 699 13.55 23.31 -20.40
CA GLY A 699 13.56 24.73 -20.05
C GLY A 699 13.96 25.62 -21.22
N LYS A 700 14.10 26.91 -20.96
CA LYS A 700 14.58 27.89 -21.94
C LYS A 700 16.00 28.33 -21.67
N THR A 701 16.66 28.87 -22.70
CA THR A 701 17.99 29.47 -22.54
C THR A 701 17.99 30.56 -21.46
N GLY A 702 18.86 30.45 -20.46
CA GLY A 702 18.98 31.37 -19.32
C GLY A 702 18.05 31.08 -18.12
N GLU A 703 17.14 30.13 -18.24
CA GLU A 703 16.23 29.70 -17.16
C GLU A 703 16.93 28.77 -16.16
N SER A 704 16.59 28.93 -14.87
CA SER A 704 17.14 28.10 -13.78
C SER A 704 16.36 26.79 -13.68
N ILE A 705 17.01 25.68 -14.01
CA ILE A 705 16.43 24.33 -13.93
C ILE A 705 16.92 23.69 -12.65
N THR A 706 15.99 23.25 -11.78
CA THR A 706 16.32 22.50 -10.57
C THR A 706 16.36 21.00 -10.88
N MET A 707 17.48 20.36 -10.56
CA MET A 707 17.73 18.94 -10.76
C MET A 707 17.96 18.27 -9.41
N THR A 708 17.34 17.12 -9.19
CA THR A 708 17.43 16.39 -7.91
C THR A 708 17.70 14.93 -8.19
N GLY A 709 18.74 14.42 -7.51
CA GLY A 709 19.25 13.07 -7.64
C GLY A 709 18.87 12.23 -6.43
N ARG A 710 18.78 10.92 -6.62
CA ARG A 710 18.57 9.96 -5.53
C ARG A 710 19.61 8.85 -5.60
N ALA A 711 19.90 8.29 -4.43
CA ALA A 711 20.80 7.17 -4.24
C ALA A 711 20.08 6.10 -3.40
N SER A 712 20.29 4.83 -3.72
CA SER A 712 19.81 3.69 -2.93
C SER A 712 20.79 2.52 -3.03
N GLY A 713 20.72 1.57 -2.10
CA GLY A 713 21.74 0.51 -1.98
C GLY A 713 23.10 1.06 -1.52
N GLY A 714 24.14 0.24 -1.58
CA GLY A 714 25.47 0.58 -1.08
C GLY A 714 25.51 0.74 0.45
N GLU A 715 26.56 1.38 0.95
CA GLU A 715 26.81 1.52 2.39
C GLU A 715 26.82 2.99 2.86
N GLY A 716 26.05 3.27 3.91
CA GLY A 716 26.09 4.54 4.65
C GLY A 716 25.64 5.79 3.87
N SER A 717 26.29 6.93 4.10
CA SER A 717 25.90 8.23 3.52
C SER A 717 26.37 8.41 2.08
N TYR A 718 25.61 9.17 1.29
CA TYR A 718 25.90 9.40 -0.13
C TYR A 718 26.44 10.81 -0.42
N THR A 719 27.32 10.90 -1.42
CA THR A 719 27.74 12.16 -2.06
C THR A 719 27.27 12.19 -3.52
N TYR A 720 26.91 13.37 -4.01
CA TYR A 720 26.31 13.57 -5.33
C TYR A 720 27.14 14.55 -6.15
N ALA A 721 27.53 14.15 -7.36
CA ALA A 721 28.26 14.97 -8.33
C ALA A 721 27.58 14.97 -9.69
N TRP A 722 27.34 16.16 -10.24
CA TRP A 722 26.62 16.40 -11.50
C TRP A 722 27.54 16.95 -12.57
N SER A 723 27.35 16.49 -13.80
CA SER A 723 27.90 17.11 -15.02
C SER A 723 26.74 17.40 -15.97
N PHE A 724 26.58 18.66 -16.40
CA PHE A 724 25.37 19.10 -17.10
C PHE A 724 25.41 18.94 -18.62
N GLY A 725 26.55 18.52 -19.18
CA GLY A 725 26.74 18.29 -20.62
C GLY A 725 27.19 19.53 -21.41
N ASP A 726 27.32 20.68 -20.76
CA ASP A 726 27.78 21.95 -21.34
C ASP A 726 29.17 22.39 -20.81
N GLY A 727 29.88 21.48 -20.13
CA GLY A 727 31.18 21.74 -19.51
C GLY A 727 31.13 22.22 -18.06
N THR A 728 29.93 22.44 -17.50
CA THR A 728 29.76 22.83 -16.09
C THR A 728 29.36 21.65 -15.19
N SER A 729 29.58 21.79 -13.88
CA SER A 729 29.32 20.76 -12.87
C SER A 729 28.84 21.35 -11.54
N ALA A 730 28.19 20.52 -10.71
CA ALA A 730 27.76 20.90 -9.36
C ALA A 730 27.78 19.69 -8.42
N THR A 731 27.76 19.95 -7.12
CA THR A 731 27.67 18.90 -6.08
C THR A 731 26.50 19.17 -5.16
N GLY A 732 25.86 18.10 -4.69
CA GLY A 732 24.67 18.17 -3.84
C GLY A 732 23.53 17.33 -4.40
N GLN A 733 22.67 16.85 -3.52
CA GLN A 733 21.54 16.03 -3.91
C GLN A 733 20.57 16.78 -4.83
N THR A 734 20.34 18.06 -4.52
CA THR A 734 19.57 19.00 -5.34
C THR A 734 20.49 20.14 -5.79
N VAL A 735 20.49 20.43 -7.08
CA VAL A 735 21.29 21.48 -7.71
C VAL A 735 20.42 22.30 -8.66
N SER A 736 20.76 23.56 -8.91
CA SER A 736 20.13 24.37 -9.96
C SER A 736 21.17 24.75 -11.01
N HIS A 737 20.79 24.64 -12.29
CA HIS A 737 21.66 24.96 -13.42
C HIS A 737 20.96 25.80 -14.50
N LYS A 738 21.72 26.60 -15.24
CA LYS A 738 21.24 27.44 -16.35
C LYS A 738 22.03 27.16 -17.62
N TYR A 739 21.32 26.84 -18.70
CA TYR A 739 21.95 26.61 -20.00
C TYR A 739 21.98 27.88 -20.85
N SER A 740 23.16 28.22 -21.38
CA SER A 740 23.38 29.39 -22.25
C SER A 740 23.12 29.13 -23.72
N THR A 741 22.97 27.86 -24.11
CA THR A 741 22.70 27.43 -25.49
C THR A 741 21.46 26.54 -25.55
N SER A 742 20.61 26.77 -26.55
CA SER A 742 19.51 25.87 -26.89
C SER A 742 20.04 24.57 -27.50
N GLY A 743 19.41 23.45 -27.19
CA GLY A 743 19.84 22.12 -27.62
C GLY A 743 19.53 21.06 -26.56
N SER A 744 19.84 19.81 -26.88
CA SER A 744 19.76 18.69 -25.93
C SER A 744 21.12 18.52 -25.25
N HIS A 745 21.15 18.59 -23.92
CA HIS A 745 22.35 18.42 -23.10
C HIS A 745 22.26 17.11 -22.30
N THR A 746 23.35 16.34 -22.25
CA THR A 746 23.41 15.09 -21.46
C THR A 746 23.81 15.40 -20.03
N VAL A 747 22.89 15.20 -19.09
CA VAL A 747 23.14 15.37 -17.66
C VAL A 747 23.56 14.05 -17.06
N ARG A 748 24.70 14.00 -16.38
CA ARG A 748 25.21 12.82 -15.68
C ARG A 748 25.22 13.10 -14.17
N LEU A 749 24.57 12.23 -13.40
CA LEU A 749 24.73 12.15 -11.95
C LEU A 749 25.69 11.01 -11.61
N THR A 750 26.62 11.27 -10.69
CA THR A 750 27.45 10.26 -10.03
C THR A 750 27.18 10.29 -8.54
N VAL A 751 26.86 9.13 -7.98
CA VAL A 751 26.67 8.93 -6.54
C VAL A 751 27.82 8.09 -6.01
N THR A 752 28.37 8.47 -4.86
CA THR A 752 29.37 7.67 -4.14
C THR A 752 28.91 7.43 -2.71
N ASP A 753 28.96 6.18 -2.26
CA ASP A 753 28.60 5.79 -0.90
C ASP A 753 29.78 5.93 0.08
N SER A 754 29.55 5.67 1.36
CA SER A 754 30.56 5.86 2.41
C SER A 754 31.70 4.83 2.37
N SER A 755 31.52 3.72 1.66
CA SER A 755 32.57 2.72 1.38
C SER A 755 33.50 3.14 0.23
N GLY A 756 33.15 4.21 -0.49
CA GLY A 756 33.89 4.70 -1.65
C GLY A 756 33.46 4.05 -2.97
N LYS A 757 32.36 3.29 -2.99
CA LYS A 757 31.79 2.73 -4.22
C LYS A 757 30.98 3.79 -4.94
N SER A 758 31.13 3.89 -6.26
CA SER A 758 30.43 4.88 -7.09
C SER A 758 29.62 4.25 -8.21
N THR A 759 28.50 4.88 -8.56
CA THR A 759 27.71 4.58 -9.76
C THR A 759 27.28 5.86 -10.46
N SER A 760 27.08 5.81 -11.78
CA SER A 760 26.67 6.96 -12.58
C SER A 760 25.47 6.64 -13.46
N VAL A 761 24.56 7.60 -13.59
CA VAL A 761 23.38 7.53 -14.46
C VAL A 761 23.28 8.80 -15.30
N GLN A 762 22.68 8.68 -16.49
CA GLN A 762 22.48 9.81 -17.41
C GLN A 762 21.00 10.08 -17.66
N THR A 763 20.68 11.35 -17.88
CA THR A 763 19.38 11.88 -18.29
C THR A 763 19.61 13.03 -19.29
N THR A 764 18.56 13.64 -19.81
CA THR A 764 18.65 14.73 -20.79
C THR A 764 18.02 16.00 -20.27
N ALA A 765 18.58 17.15 -20.69
CA ALA A 765 17.98 18.46 -20.54
C ALA A 765 17.74 19.08 -21.93
N SER A 766 16.47 19.29 -22.29
CA SER A 766 16.06 19.85 -23.58
C SER A 766 15.80 21.36 -23.46
N ILE A 767 16.70 22.16 -24.03
CA ILE A 767 16.68 23.62 -23.90
C ILE A 767 16.20 24.26 -25.19
N THR A 768 15.09 24.98 -25.11
CA THR A 768 14.54 25.75 -26.23
C THR A 768 15.03 27.19 -26.18
N LYS A 769 15.12 27.84 -27.35
CA LYS A 769 15.48 29.25 -27.43
C LYS A 769 14.32 30.07 -26.85
N ASP A 770 14.61 31.02 -25.96
CA ASP A 770 13.58 31.94 -25.51
C ASP A 770 13.24 32.93 -26.64
N THR A 771 12.01 32.86 -27.15
CA THR A 771 11.51 33.73 -28.22
C THR A 771 10.58 34.82 -27.69
N THR A 772 10.63 35.15 -26.39
CA THR A 772 9.88 36.29 -25.86
C THR A 772 10.40 37.58 -26.49
N THR A 773 9.70 38.05 -27.52
CA THR A 773 9.84 39.38 -28.09
C THR A 773 9.50 40.41 -27.02
N ALA A 774 10.49 41.17 -26.56
CA ALA A 774 10.27 42.36 -25.74
C ALA A 774 9.29 43.31 -26.46
N THR A 775 8.23 43.73 -25.78
CA THR A 775 7.23 44.66 -26.33
C THR A 775 7.79 46.07 -26.34
N CYS A 776 7.97 46.66 -27.53
CA CYS A 776 8.52 47.99 -27.72
C CYS A 776 7.48 49.09 -27.47
N GLY A 777 7.05 49.24 -26.21
CA GLY A 777 6.21 50.36 -25.76
C GLY A 777 4.90 50.54 -26.53
N GLY A 778 4.27 49.45 -27.01
CA GLY A 778 3.02 49.49 -27.76
C GLY A 778 3.15 49.84 -29.25
N LEU A 779 4.37 49.90 -29.80
CA LEU A 779 4.56 50.02 -31.24
C LEU A 779 4.13 48.75 -31.97
N SER A 780 3.43 48.91 -33.09
CA SER A 780 3.06 47.79 -33.96
C SER A 780 4.31 47.12 -34.54
N PRO A 781 4.33 45.78 -34.65
CA PRO A 781 5.40 45.07 -35.34
C PRO A 781 5.57 45.52 -36.79
N TRP A 782 6.82 45.57 -37.25
CA TRP A 782 7.08 45.76 -38.67
C TRP A 782 6.48 44.61 -39.47
N THR A 783 5.82 44.92 -40.59
CA THR A 783 5.34 43.89 -41.53
C THR A 783 5.76 44.25 -42.96
N ALA A 784 6.14 43.24 -43.74
CA ALA A 784 6.59 43.44 -45.11
C ALA A 784 5.50 44.02 -46.04
N SER A 785 4.22 43.80 -45.71
CA SER A 785 3.09 44.26 -46.50
C SER A 785 2.65 45.69 -46.18
N ALA A 786 3.07 46.25 -45.04
CA ALA A 786 2.74 47.61 -44.63
C ALA A 786 3.65 48.64 -45.32
N THR A 787 3.07 49.82 -45.58
CA THR A 787 3.78 50.98 -46.12
C THR A 787 4.13 51.92 -44.98
N TYR A 788 5.39 52.36 -44.92
CA TYR A 788 5.90 53.29 -43.91
C TYR A 788 6.41 54.55 -44.59
N VAL A 789 6.13 55.72 -44.04
CA VAL A 789 6.64 57.02 -44.50
C VAL A 789 7.63 57.61 -43.49
N GLY A 790 8.35 58.66 -43.88
CA GLY A 790 9.37 59.28 -43.03
C GLY A 790 8.80 59.69 -41.67
N GLY A 791 9.37 59.16 -40.59
CA GLY A 791 8.94 59.36 -39.20
C GLY A 791 8.10 58.22 -38.60
N ASP A 792 7.57 57.29 -39.41
CA ASP A 792 6.81 56.15 -38.89
C ASP A 792 7.71 55.20 -38.11
N ARG A 793 7.16 54.60 -37.04
CA ARG A 793 7.89 53.70 -36.14
C ARG A 793 7.29 52.30 -36.11
N ALA A 794 8.15 51.30 -36.05
CA ALA A 794 7.75 49.91 -35.91
C ALA A 794 8.74 49.14 -35.03
N SER A 795 8.25 48.11 -34.35
CA SER A 795 9.10 47.19 -33.59
C SER A 795 9.58 46.04 -34.47
N HIS A 796 10.88 45.75 -34.46
CA HIS A 796 11.43 44.57 -35.12
C HIS A 796 12.65 44.03 -34.36
N ASN A 797 12.69 42.73 -34.11
CA ASN A 797 13.77 42.03 -33.39
C ASN A 797 14.20 42.69 -32.06
N GLY A 798 13.24 43.20 -31.28
CA GLY A 798 13.50 43.81 -29.96
C GLY A 798 14.13 45.21 -30.02
N HIS A 799 14.08 45.88 -31.18
CA HIS A 799 14.51 47.25 -31.38
C HIS A 799 13.37 48.13 -31.90
N THR A 800 13.44 49.43 -31.60
CA THR A 800 12.56 50.43 -32.18
C THR A 800 13.20 51.00 -33.44
N TRP A 801 12.50 50.95 -34.56
CA TRP A 801 12.98 51.45 -35.85
C TRP A 801 12.11 52.60 -36.34
N GLU A 802 12.74 53.62 -36.92
CA GLU A 802 12.07 54.76 -37.54
C GLU A 802 12.38 54.82 -39.03
N ALA A 803 11.35 54.91 -39.87
CA ALA A 803 11.51 55.04 -41.32
C ALA A 803 12.07 56.43 -41.66
N LYS A 804 13.15 56.49 -42.44
CA LYS A 804 13.78 57.75 -42.89
C LYS A 804 13.01 58.37 -44.07
N TRP A 805 12.37 57.54 -44.89
CA TRP A 805 11.56 57.91 -46.05
C TRP A 805 10.62 56.74 -46.41
N TRP A 806 9.82 56.90 -47.47
CA TRP A 806 8.84 55.89 -47.91
C TRP A 806 9.49 54.52 -48.14
N THR A 807 8.93 53.46 -47.54
CA THR A 807 9.36 52.08 -47.77
C THR A 807 8.23 51.08 -47.59
N ARG A 808 8.30 49.97 -48.33
CA ARG A 808 7.43 48.80 -48.20
C ARG A 808 8.25 47.56 -48.49
N GLY A 809 8.14 46.53 -47.65
CA GLY A 809 8.85 45.26 -47.81
C GLY A 809 10.35 45.28 -47.50
N ASN A 810 10.97 46.44 -47.23
CA ASN A 810 12.36 46.47 -46.77
C ASN A 810 12.43 46.24 -45.25
N GLU A 811 13.13 45.19 -44.84
CA GLU A 811 13.22 44.76 -43.45
C GLU A 811 14.17 45.65 -42.61
N PRO A 812 13.74 46.17 -41.45
CA PRO A 812 14.62 46.92 -40.55
C PRO A 812 15.87 46.13 -40.13
N GLY A 813 17.03 46.78 -40.11
CA GLY A 813 18.32 46.17 -39.74
C GLY A 813 19.12 45.51 -40.88
N THR A 814 18.53 45.32 -42.07
CA THR A 814 19.21 44.64 -43.19
C THR A 814 19.95 45.57 -44.16
N GLY A 815 19.60 46.86 -44.19
CA GLY A 815 20.10 47.83 -45.20
C GLY A 815 21.33 48.67 -44.80
N GLY A 816 21.91 48.48 -43.61
CA GLY A 816 23.02 49.30 -43.12
C GLY A 816 22.70 50.81 -42.99
N PRO A 817 23.72 51.70 -42.94
CA PRO A 817 23.53 53.14 -42.72
C PRO A 817 22.69 53.83 -43.81
N TRP A 818 22.72 53.29 -45.03
CA TRP A 818 22.02 53.80 -46.22
C TRP A 818 20.62 53.23 -46.40
N GLY A 819 20.22 52.25 -45.58
CA GLY A 819 18.89 51.65 -45.61
C GLY A 819 17.79 52.61 -45.14
N PRO A 820 16.51 52.30 -45.47
CA PRO A 820 15.37 53.18 -45.19
C PRO A 820 15.02 53.26 -43.69
N TRP A 821 15.64 52.44 -42.85
CA TRP A 821 15.37 52.37 -41.42
C TRP A 821 16.52 52.97 -40.60
N LYS A 822 16.16 53.71 -39.55
CA LYS A 822 17.06 54.20 -38.51
C LYS A 822 16.78 53.43 -37.22
N ASP A 823 17.80 52.79 -36.67
CA ASP A 823 17.71 52.15 -35.35
C ASP A 823 17.64 53.25 -34.27
N LEU A 824 16.60 53.20 -33.43
CA LEU A 824 16.45 54.08 -32.28
C LEU A 824 16.89 53.43 -30.97
N GLY A 825 17.33 52.16 -31.01
CA GLY A 825 17.87 51.42 -29.88
C GLY A 825 17.01 50.21 -29.47
N VAL A 826 17.60 49.41 -28.56
CA VAL A 826 16.93 48.27 -27.92
C VAL A 826 15.67 48.73 -27.20
N CYS A 827 14.61 47.93 -27.29
CA CYS A 827 13.37 48.20 -26.58
C CYS A 827 13.62 48.09 -25.07
N SER A 828 13.28 49.14 -24.34
CA SER A 828 13.29 49.14 -22.87
C SER A 828 12.01 48.49 -22.37
N ASN A 829 12.13 47.64 -21.35
CA ASN A 829 10.99 47.09 -20.60
C ASN A 829 10.32 48.18 -19.77
#